data_AF-A0A084SL85-F1
#
_entry.id   AF-A0A084SL85-F1
#
_cell.length_a   1.000
_cell.length_b   1.000
_cell.length_c   1.000
_cell.angle_alpha   90.00
_cell.angle_beta   90.00
_cell.angle_gamma   90.00
#
_symmetry.space_group_name_H-M   'P 1'
#
loop_
_entity.id
_entity.type
_entity.pdbx_description
1 polymer ?
#
loop_
_entity_poly.entity_id
_entity_poly.type
_entity_poly.pdbx_seq_one_letter_code
_entity_poly.pdbx_strand_id
1 'polypeptide(L)'
;MSRDISFFDSLGRLLSLEREAERARMEALAEGMSLQQRAEQGLSFLDLESVEEEVGLGGRVLVTLARKDRARFPARLDNGDQVAVFPRRSEVKEPARALVSRATATRVQLAFDREPPPFVHEGLLRLDRVPNDVTYERVRAGLQRVKALDKGTARRKREVLLGNEHPRFDSLREFTPSRPLNPEQHDAVSRALAAEDFFLVHGPPGTGKSTVLAEVAAQAVSRGQRLLCTAASNAAVDHLTDLCLDKGLRAIRIGHPARVTPRLQEHTLDLVVEEHPDRVLSRELFDEAFSLLGYARRQRNQGRSRERFANARASTSEAKSLLDEARALERKALRAVLERAQVVCVTLASLESGVLSHEEFDLALLDEATQATEPLTLLGFLRAPKVILAGDPQQLPPTVLSQEAAKQGLAVSLFERLLADHGEGVKRMLREQYRMNTAIMSFPSQEMYGDELRAHPSVADRTLADVLPSTASVDAPPVLFLDTAGKGFEEEQEKDTGSLFNRGEADLVIARVKELLAAGLEPRELAVITPYRAQAHALRERVEPLSADIEVDTVDAFQGREKDAILVSLTRSNSEGQLGFLTDLRRINVALTRARRHLFVVGDSATLSGHPFYARLIESTQADGGYHSAWEWPDPSDPL
;
A
#
# COMPACT_ATOMS: atom_id res chain seq x y z
N MET A 1 -19.02 -7.99 23.33
CA MET A 1 -18.84 -7.28 24.62
C MET A 1 -19.23 -5.83 24.41
N SER A 2 -20.03 -5.22 25.29
CA SER A 2 -20.35 -3.79 25.15
C SER A 2 -19.11 -2.94 25.45
N ARG A 3 -18.78 -2.01 24.55
CA ARG A 3 -17.67 -1.06 24.70
C ARG A 3 -18.22 0.33 24.97
N ASP A 4 -17.58 1.09 25.85
CA ASP A 4 -17.91 2.49 26.04
C ASP A 4 -17.01 3.42 25.19
N ILE A 5 -17.23 4.72 25.31
CA ILE A 5 -16.47 5.74 24.58
C ILE A 5 -14.98 5.79 24.95
N SER A 6 -14.56 5.20 26.07
CA SER A 6 -13.14 5.14 26.47
C SER A 6 -12.34 4.18 25.58
N PHE A 7 -13.03 3.31 24.82
CA PHE A 7 -12.40 2.48 23.80
C PHE A 7 -11.62 3.33 22.78
N PHE A 8 -12.16 4.48 22.35
CA PHE A 8 -11.45 5.37 21.44
C PHE A 8 -10.20 6.00 22.09
N ASP A 9 -10.19 6.20 23.41
CA ASP A 9 -8.99 6.66 24.11
C ASP A 9 -7.93 5.55 24.17
N SER A 10 -8.35 4.28 24.33
CA SER A 10 -7.44 3.14 24.27
C SER A 10 -6.76 3.03 22.90
N LEU A 11 -7.51 3.14 21.81
CA LEU A 11 -6.97 3.19 20.44
C LEU A 11 -6.00 4.36 20.26
N GLY A 12 -6.31 5.53 20.83
CA GLY A 12 -5.42 6.69 20.82
C GLY A 12 -4.09 6.45 21.54
N ARG A 13 -4.09 5.68 22.64
CA ARG A 13 -2.85 5.27 23.33
C ARG A 13 -2.04 4.29 22.49
N LEU A 14 -2.68 3.31 21.85
CA LEU A 14 -1.99 2.35 20.99
C LEU A 14 -1.31 3.02 19.80
N LEU A 15 -1.96 4.00 19.17
CA LEU A 15 -1.33 4.81 18.12
C LEU A 15 -0.08 5.54 18.63
N SER A 16 -0.11 6.04 19.87
CA SER A 16 1.06 6.74 20.44
C SER A 16 2.23 5.78 20.64
N LEU A 17 1.98 4.57 21.14
CA LEU A 17 3.00 3.52 21.25
C LEU A 17 3.59 3.17 19.88
N GLU A 18 2.75 3.09 18.84
CA GLU A 18 3.21 2.83 17.47
C GLU A 18 4.10 3.96 16.95
N ARG A 19 3.69 5.22 17.14
CA ARG A 19 4.48 6.39 16.75
C ARG A 19 5.83 6.43 17.48
N GLU A 20 5.84 6.14 18.78
CA GLU A 20 7.05 6.08 19.58
C GLU A 20 7.99 4.98 19.10
N ALA A 21 7.47 3.80 18.75
CA ALA A 21 8.25 2.71 18.18
C ALA A 21 8.84 3.05 16.80
N GLU A 22 8.07 3.69 15.91
CA GLU A 22 8.55 4.17 14.61
C GLU A 22 9.71 5.16 14.79
N ARG A 23 9.53 6.14 15.68
CA ARG A 23 10.54 7.14 15.99
C ARG A 23 11.80 6.52 16.59
N ALA A 24 11.65 5.66 17.59
CA ALA A 24 12.78 4.98 18.24
C ALA A 24 13.56 4.11 17.25
N ARG A 25 12.87 3.42 16.32
CA ARG A 25 13.51 2.62 15.27
C ARG A 25 14.34 3.50 14.33
N MET A 26 13.80 4.63 13.89
CA MET A 26 14.55 5.56 13.01
C MET A 26 15.73 6.20 13.74
N GLU A 27 15.55 6.57 15.01
CA GLU A 27 16.62 7.12 15.85
C GLU A 27 17.75 6.09 16.06
N ALA A 28 17.42 4.84 16.40
CA ALA A 28 18.38 3.76 16.56
C ALA A 28 19.15 3.43 15.26
N LEU A 29 18.47 3.47 14.10
CA LEU A 29 19.12 3.32 12.79
C LEU A 29 20.11 4.45 12.50
N ALA A 30 19.90 5.65 13.04
CA ALA A 30 20.77 6.79 12.81
C ALA A 30 21.87 6.95 13.88
N GLU A 31 21.75 6.27 15.02
CA GLU A 31 22.64 6.39 16.17
C GLU A 31 24.03 5.81 15.87
N GLY A 32 25.08 6.53 16.27
CA GLY A 32 26.47 6.12 16.03
C GLY A 32 26.95 6.22 14.56
N MET A 33 26.06 6.51 13.60
CA MET A 33 26.44 6.64 12.19
C MET A 33 26.91 8.06 11.84
N SER A 34 28.02 8.12 11.11
CA SER A 34 28.44 9.34 10.40
C SER A 34 27.44 9.72 9.30
N LEU A 35 27.45 10.99 8.86
CA LEU A 35 26.59 11.43 7.74
C LEU A 35 26.82 10.62 6.46
N GLN A 36 28.05 10.14 6.24
CA GLN A 36 28.39 9.31 5.09
C GLN A 36 27.70 7.94 5.18
N GLN A 37 27.77 7.29 6.34
CA GLN A 37 27.10 6.00 6.59
C GLN A 37 25.57 6.13 6.50
N ARG A 38 25.00 7.23 7.01
CA ARG A 38 23.58 7.53 6.84
C ARG A 38 23.19 7.70 5.37
N ALA A 39 24.08 8.25 4.55
CA ALA A 39 23.84 8.37 3.11
C ALA A 39 23.92 7.03 2.39
N GLU A 40 24.85 6.17 2.78
CA GLU A 40 24.97 4.79 2.27
C GLU A 40 23.73 3.95 2.62
N GLN A 41 23.15 4.14 3.80
CA GLN A 41 21.90 3.48 4.21
C GLN A 41 20.63 4.20 3.73
N GLY A 42 20.74 5.32 3.03
CA GLY A 42 19.59 6.06 2.50
C GLY A 42 18.73 6.76 3.56
N LEU A 43 19.29 7.07 4.72
CA LEU A 43 18.66 7.87 5.77
C LEU A 43 18.86 9.37 5.53
N SER A 44 19.98 9.75 4.90
CA SER A 44 20.34 11.13 4.59
C SER A 44 20.75 11.30 3.13
N PHE A 45 20.43 12.44 2.53
CA PHE A 45 20.81 12.80 1.16
C PHE A 45 21.61 14.09 1.21
N LEU A 46 22.85 14.04 0.75
CA LEU A 46 23.84 15.09 0.96
C LEU A 46 24.11 15.87 -0.34
N ASP A 47 24.63 17.09 -0.16
CA ASP A 47 25.20 17.91 -1.23
C ASP A 47 24.21 18.21 -2.36
N LEU A 48 22.95 18.47 -1.97
CA LEU A 48 21.88 18.84 -2.88
C LEU A 48 21.82 20.35 -3.10
N GLU A 49 21.44 20.79 -4.29
CA GLU A 49 21.16 22.19 -4.62
C GLU A 49 19.79 22.31 -5.27
N SER A 50 19.12 23.45 -5.04
CA SER A 50 17.88 23.78 -5.72
C SER A 50 18.16 24.09 -7.20
N VAL A 51 17.46 23.39 -8.09
CA VAL A 51 17.63 23.53 -9.55
C VAL A 51 16.41 24.12 -10.25
N GLU A 52 15.23 23.97 -9.66
CA GLU A 52 13.96 24.41 -10.25
C GLU A 52 12.94 24.64 -9.14
N GLU A 53 12.07 25.62 -9.34
CA GLU A 53 11.02 25.99 -8.41
C GLU A 53 9.74 26.23 -9.20
N GLU A 54 8.66 25.57 -8.78
CA GLU A 54 7.36 25.59 -9.43
C GLU A 54 6.25 25.77 -8.38
N VAL A 55 5.08 26.19 -8.86
CA VAL A 55 3.88 26.29 -8.02
C VAL A 55 3.07 25.02 -8.17
N GLY A 56 2.96 24.29 -7.06
CA GLY A 56 2.13 23.10 -6.96
C GLY A 56 0.69 23.42 -6.58
N LEU A 57 -0.17 22.42 -6.72
CA LEU A 57 -1.59 22.53 -6.42
C LEU A 57 -1.85 22.79 -4.92
N GLY A 58 -2.81 23.65 -4.63
CA GLY A 58 -3.18 24.09 -3.28
C GLY A 58 -2.27 25.19 -2.72
N GLY A 59 -1.58 25.94 -3.59
CA GLY A 59 -0.62 26.98 -3.20
C GLY A 59 0.66 26.47 -2.56
N ARG A 60 1.03 25.20 -2.86
CA ARG A 60 2.27 24.57 -2.40
C ARG A 60 3.46 25.07 -3.23
N VAL A 61 4.61 25.21 -2.60
CA VAL A 61 5.87 25.48 -3.32
C VAL A 61 6.54 24.16 -3.61
N LEU A 62 6.80 23.88 -4.88
CA LEU A 62 7.54 22.71 -5.34
C LEU A 62 8.97 23.12 -5.61
N VAL A 63 9.94 22.53 -4.91
CA VAL A 63 11.36 22.78 -5.11
C VAL A 63 12.03 21.50 -5.58
N THR A 64 12.58 21.51 -6.78
CA THR A 64 13.38 20.39 -7.30
C THR A 64 14.83 20.56 -6.87
N LEU A 65 15.36 19.53 -6.23
CA LEU A 65 16.73 19.40 -5.79
C LEU A 65 17.48 18.35 -6.62
N ALA A 66 18.75 18.59 -6.87
CA ALA A 66 19.67 17.63 -7.48
C ALA A 66 21.01 17.65 -6.74
N ARG A 67 21.79 16.57 -6.81
CA ARG A 67 23.18 16.60 -6.31
C ARG A 67 24.00 17.60 -7.13
N LYS A 68 24.89 18.34 -6.47
CA LYS A 68 25.81 19.29 -7.12
C LYS A 68 26.66 18.65 -8.24
N ASP A 69 27.07 17.40 -8.04
CA ASP A 69 27.84 16.62 -9.00
C ASP A 69 26.98 15.94 -10.08
N ARG A 70 25.65 16.11 -10.02
CA ARG A 70 24.64 15.46 -10.88
C ARG A 70 24.70 13.92 -10.87
N ALA A 71 25.37 13.32 -9.90
CA ALA A 71 25.42 11.87 -9.75
C ALA A 71 24.05 11.31 -9.30
N ARG A 72 23.90 9.99 -9.39
CA ARG A 72 22.72 9.31 -8.85
C ARG A 72 22.70 9.40 -7.32
N PHE A 73 21.51 9.37 -6.74
CA PHE A 73 21.38 9.21 -5.30
C PHE A 73 21.89 7.82 -4.87
N PRO A 74 22.61 7.72 -3.74
CA PRO A 74 23.13 6.45 -3.24
C PRO A 74 22.00 5.49 -2.81
N ALA A 75 20.85 6.04 -2.43
CA ALA A 75 19.66 5.28 -2.10
C ALA A 75 18.43 5.89 -2.80
N ARG A 76 17.33 5.14 -2.82
CA ARG A 76 16.07 5.58 -3.39
C ARG A 76 15.28 6.40 -2.37
N LEU A 77 14.90 7.63 -2.72
CA LEU A 77 13.77 8.33 -2.10
C LEU A 77 12.50 7.88 -2.78
N ASP A 78 11.47 7.60 -1.99
CA ASP A 78 10.17 7.25 -2.54
C ASP A 78 9.28 8.48 -2.53
N ASN A 79 8.43 8.57 -3.56
CA ASN A 79 7.40 9.59 -3.61
C ASN A 79 6.60 9.51 -2.31
N GLY A 80 6.33 10.66 -1.72
CA GLY A 80 5.65 10.98 -0.47
C GLY A 80 6.32 10.53 0.83
N ASP A 81 7.63 10.24 0.80
CA ASP A 81 8.46 10.27 2.00
C ASP A 81 8.37 11.68 2.64
N GLN A 82 8.38 11.76 3.97
CA GLN A 82 8.63 13.03 4.65
C GLN A 82 10.12 13.24 4.87
N VAL A 83 10.57 14.44 4.56
CA VAL A 83 11.97 14.84 4.75
C VAL A 83 12.07 16.12 5.55
N ALA A 84 13.10 16.21 6.38
CA ALA A 84 13.57 17.45 6.98
C ALA A 84 14.73 18.00 6.14
N VAL A 85 14.66 19.28 5.79
CA VAL A 85 15.64 19.99 4.96
C VAL A 85 16.51 20.86 5.84
N PHE A 86 17.81 20.70 5.70
CA PHE A 86 18.85 21.41 6.44
C PHE A 86 19.87 22.03 5.49
N PRO A 87 20.54 23.13 5.89
CA PRO A 87 21.81 23.50 5.28
C PRO A 87 22.87 22.39 5.46
N ARG A 88 23.68 22.13 4.44
CA ARG A 88 24.64 21.01 4.41
C ARG A 88 25.64 20.97 5.58
N ARG A 89 25.99 22.14 6.12
CA ARG A 89 27.03 22.33 7.15
C ARG A 89 26.51 22.90 8.46
N SER A 90 25.19 23.02 8.63
CA SER A 90 24.63 23.66 9.81
C SER A 90 23.35 22.97 10.23
N GLU A 91 23.25 22.66 11.51
CA GLU A 91 21.97 22.30 12.11
C GLU A 91 21.14 23.57 12.26
N VAL A 92 19.85 23.45 11.93
CA VAL A 92 18.85 24.47 12.21
C VAL A 92 17.91 23.92 13.28
N LYS A 93 17.55 24.75 14.25
CA LYS A 93 16.70 24.34 15.37
C LYS A 93 15.33 23.86 14.89
N GLU A 94 14.82 24.47 13.83
CA GLU A 94 13.57 24.10 13.16
C GLU A 94 13.84 23.89 11.67
N PRO A 95 14.12 22.65 11.22
CA PRO A 95 14.30 22.37 9.80
C PRO A 95 13.00 22.53 9.04
N ALA A 96 13.12 22.91 7.76
CA ALA A 96 11.96 22.95 6.88
C ALA A 96 11.50 21.50 6.63
N ARG A 97 10.22 21.22 6.81
CA ARG A 97 9.65 19.89 6.51
C ARG A 97 8.96 19.93 5.16
N ALA A 98 9.19 18.90 4.36
CA ALA A 98 8.58 18.75 3.05
C ALA A 98 8.14 17.31 2.80
N LEU A 99 7.19 17.17 1.89
CA LEU A 99 6.83 15.88 1.31
C LEU A 99 7.61 15.71 0.01
N VAL A 100 8.20 14.55 -0.22
CA VAL A 100 8.75 14.23 -1.54
C VAL A 100 7.58 14.12 -2.52
N SER A 101 7.43 15.05 -3.46
CA SER A 101 6.39 14.96 -4.49
C SER A 101 6.83 13.94 -5.55
N ARG A 102 8.04 14.12 -6.08
CA ARG A 102 8.60 13.28 -7.14
C ARG A 102 10.06 12.97 -6.85
N ALA A 103 10.46 11.71 -6.96
CA ALA A 103 11.84 11.28 -6.90
C ALA A 103 12.21 10.49 -8.16
N THR A 104 13.39 10.78 -8.70
CA THR A 104 14.06 10.00 -9.73
C THR A 104 15.42 9.57 -9.20
N ALA A 105 16.20 8.84 -10.01
CA ALA A 105 17.56 8.45 -9.62
C ALA A 105 18.51 9.65 -9.41
N THR A 106 18.19 10.85 -9.92
CA THR A 106 19.09 12.03 -9.92
C THR A 106 18.45 13.32 -9.42
N ARG A 107 17.12 13.38 -9.29
CA ARG A 107 16.39 14.57 -8.85
C ARG A 107 15.31 14.21 -7.84
N VAL A 108 15.08 15.10 -6.89
CA VAL A 108 13.98 15.00 -5.94
C VAL A 108 13.24 16.32 -5.88
N GLN A 109 11.94 16.31 -6.16
CA GLN A 109 11.05 17.44 -5.99
C GLN A 109 10.36 17.34 -4.62
N LEU A 110 10.40 18.45 -3.89
CA LEU A 110 9.86 18.59 -2.56
C LEU A 110 8.66 19.54 -2.59
N ALA A 111 7.54 19.11 -2.03
CA ALA A 111 6.35 19.93 -1.83
C ALA A 111 6.33 20.49 -0.40
N PHE A 112 6.33 21.81 -0.30
CA PHE A 112 6.16 22.55 0.94
C PHE A 112 4.74 23.12 1.02
N ASP A 113 4.07 22.94 2.16
CA ASP A 113 2.72 23.49 2.39
C ASP A 113 2.73 25.04 2.56
N ARG A 114 3.91 25.65 2.72
CA ARG A 114 4.14 27.10 2.85
C ARG A 114 5.44 27.47 2.14
N GLU A 115 5.68 28.76 1.94
CA GLU A 115 6.94 29.24 1.38
C GLU A 115 8.13 28.72 2.24
N PRO A 116 9.08 27.98 1.64
CA PRO A 116 10.18 27.42 2.38
C PRO A 116 11.13 28.53 2.87
N PRO A 117 11.89 28.28 3.95
CA PRO A 117 12.89 29.24 4.42
C PRO A 117 13.91 29.60 3.33
N PRO A 118 14.47 30.82 3.31
CA PRO A 118 15.39 31.27 2.27
C PRO A 118 16.60 30.35 2.02
N PHE A 119 17.07 29.66 3.07
CA PHE A 119 18.21 28.73 2.95
C PHE A 119 17.94 27.56 2.01
N VAL A 120 16.68 27.19 1.75
CA VAL A 120 16.33 26.13 0.80
C VAL A 120 16.74 26.50 -0.63
N HIS A 121 16.91 27.79 -0.92
CA HIS A 121 17.36 28.30 -2.21
C HIS A 121 18.84 28.72 -2.20
N GLU A 122 19.51 28.66 -1.05
CA GLU A 122 20.84 29.24 -0.84
C GLU A 122 21.84 28.17 -0.39
N GLY A 123 22.66 27.69 -1.33
CA GLY A 123 23.78 26.80 -1.06
C GLY A 123 23.43 25.32 -1.10
N LEU A 124 24.30 24.50 -0.48
CA LEU A 124 24.11 23.05 -0.43
C LEU A 124 23.23 22.65 0.73
N LEU A 125 22.39 21.65 0.50
CA LEU A 125 21.39 21.13 1.41
C LEU A 125 21.72 19.69 1.82
N ARG A 126 21.14 19.31 2.95
CA ARG A 126 20.98 17.93 3.42
C ARG A 126 19.49 17.66 3.58
N LEU A 127 19.04 16.49 3.12
CA LEU A 127 17.72 15.96 3.46
C LEU A 127 17.89 14.78 4.40
N ASP A 128 17.13 14.75 5.47
CA ASP A 128 17.01 13.57 6.34
C ASP A 128 15.59 13.03 6.27
N ARG A 129 15.44 11.71 6.14
CA ARG A 129 14.13 11.07 6.25
C ARG A 129 13.60 11.23 7.68
N VAL A 130 12.35 11.61 7.81
CA VAL A 130 11.68 11.77 9.11
C VAL A 130 10.38 10.96 9.18
N PRO A 131 9.95 10.54 10.39
CA PRO A 131 8.67 9.87 10.57
C PRO A 131 7.51 10.73 10.06
N ASN A 132 6.45 10.09 9.55
CA ASN A 132 5.28 10.77 9.00
C ASN A 132 4.28 11.15 10.12
N ASP A 133 4.63 12.17 10.90
CA ASP A 133 3.80 12.68 12.00
C ASP A 133 2.39 13.13 11.54
N VAL A 134 2.28 13.63 10.31
CA VAL A 134 1.02 14.18 9.75
C VAL A 134 -0.06 13.10 9.69
N THR A 135 0.29 11.87 9.34
CA THR A 135 -0.69 10.78 9.27
C THR A 135 -1.19 10.43 10.67
N TYR A 136 -0.29 10.34 11.65
CA TYR A 136 -0.66 10.10 13.05
C TYR A 136 -1.60 11.19 13.59
N GLU A 137 -1.28 12.47 13.35
CA GLU A 137 -2.09 13.59 13.83
C GLU A 137 -3.51 13.56 13.23
N ARG A 138 -3.62 13.29 11.93
CA ARG A 138 -4.92 13.14 11.23
C ARG A 138 -5.75 12.01 11.80
N VAL A 139 -5.15 10.83 11.99
CA VAL A 139 -5.85 9.66 12.54
C VAL A 139 -6.31 9.94 13.97
N ARG A 140 -5.44 10.53 14.80
CA ARG A 140 -5.79 10.91 16.18
C ARG A 140 -6.92 11.93 16.24
N ALA A 141 -6.90 12.96 15.40
CA ALA A 141 -7.97 13.95 15.31
C ALA A 141 -9.29 13.32 14.82
N GLY A 142 -9.23 12.42 13.84
CA GLY A 142 -10.38 11.65 13.39
C GLY A 142 -11.00 10.80 14.49
N LEU A 143 -10.17 10.10 15.26
CA LEU A 143 -10.62 9.27 16.38
C LEU A 143 -11.40 10.07 17.43
N GLN A 144 -10.95 11.29 17.73
CA GLN A 144 -11.67 12.21 18.63
C GLN A 144 -13.02 12.65 18.03
N ARG A 145 -13.11 12.85 16.72
CA ARG A 145 -14.39 13.14 16.05
C ARG A 145 -15.35 11.96 16.09
N VAL A 146 -14.87 10.72 15.89
CA VAL A 146 -15.70 9.51 16.04
C VAL A 146 -16.24 9.39 17.47
N LYS A 147 -15.38 9.61 18.46
CA LYS A 147 -15.78 9.62 19.88
C LYS A 147 -16.88 10.66 20.16
N ALA A 148 -16.76 11.84 19.55
CA ALA A 148 -17.68 12.97 19.71
C ALA A 148 -19.02 12.83 18.97
N LEU A 149 -19.26 11.74 18.23
CA LEU A 149 -20.56 11.47 17.62
C LEU A 149 -21.58 11.10 18.72
N ASP A 150 -22.25 12.09 19.31
CA ASP A 150 -23.06 11.95 20.52
C ASP A 150 -24.56 12.28 20.34
N LYS A 151 -24.99 12.69 19.14
CA LYS A 151 -26.37 13.09 18.83
C LYS A 151 -27.01 12.28 17.71
N GLY A 152 -28.30 11.97 17.85
CA GLY A 152 -29.15 11.41 16.79
C GLY A 152 -28.54 10.20 16.06
N THR A 153 -28.56 10.24 14.73
CA THR A 153 -28.00 9.19 13.85
C THR A 153 -26.48 9.04 14.01
N ALA A 154 -25.76 10.11 14.35
CA ALA A 154 -24.33 10.06 14.60
C ALA A 154 -24.00 9.25 15.87
N ARG A 155 -24.76 9.44 16.96
CA ARG A 155 -24.65 8.60 18.16
C ARG A 155 -24.85 7.14 17.82
N ARG A 156 -25.94 6.84 17.11
CA ARG A 156 -26.23 5.47 16.68
C ARG A 156 -25.07 4.86 15.89
N LYS A 157 -24.51 5.59 14.90
CA LYS A 157 -23.34 5.12 14.15
C LYS A 157 -22.18 4.74 15.08
N ARG A 158 -21.89 5.58 16.09
CA ARG A 158 -20.87 5.27 17.10
C ARG A 158 -21.20 4.03 17.92
N GLU A 159 -22.46 3.86 18.36
CA GLU A 159 -22.88 2.68 19.13
C GLU A 159 -22.80 1.39 18.30
N VAL A 160 -23.14 1.44 17.00
CA VAL A 160 -22.95 0.33 16.06
C VAL A 160 -21.46 -0.03 15.93
N LEU A 161 -20.60 0.98 15.77
CA LEU A 161 -19.16 0.80 15.73
C LEU A 161 -18.60 0.22 17.03
N LEU A 162 -19.13 0.58 18.19
CA LEU A 162 -18.71 0.03 19.49
C LEU A 162 -19.21 -1.40 19.74
N GLY A 163 -20.17 -1.88 18.93
CA GLY A 163 -20.83 -3.18 19.10
C GLY A 163 -22.01 -3.16 20.09
N ASN A 164 -22.50 -1.98 20.44
CA ASN A 164 -23.61 -1.79 21.38
C ASN A 164 -24.99 -1.83 20.69
N GLU A 165 -25.04 -1.51 19.39
CA GLU A 165 -26.23 -1.60 18.56
C GLU A 165 -25.95 -2.45 17.32
N HIS A 166 -26.92 -3.25 16.87
CA HIS A 166 -26.77 -4.02 15.65
C HIS A 166 -26.93 -3.13 14.39
N PRO A 167 -26.17 -3.40 13.32
CA PRO A 167 -26.34 -2.71 12.05
C PRO A 167 -27.69 -3.06 11.42
N ARG A 168 -28.26 -2.10 10.69
CA ARG A 168 -29.53 -2.25 9.98
C ARG A 168 -29.33 -2.60 8.53
N PHE A 169 -30.29 -3.36 8.01
CA PHE A 169 -30.41 -3.73 6.62
C PHE A 169 -31.85 -3.43 6.17
N ASP A 170 -31.96 -2.72 5.06
CA ASP A 170 -33.20 -2.54 4.31
C ASP A 170 -33.56 -3.85 3.58
N SER A 171 -34.70 -3.85 2.91
CA SER A 171 -35.09 -4.88 1.96
C SER A 171 -34.01 -5.09 0.89
N LEU A 172 -33.79 -6.37 0.53
CA LEU A 172 -32.88 -6.72 -0.55
C LEU A 172 -33.34 -6.06 -1.84
N ARG A 173 -32.42 -5.36 -2.49
CA ARG A 173 -32.71 -4.62 -3.71
C ARG A 173 -32.35 -5.47 -4.92
N GLU A 174 -33.29 -5.57 -5.86
CA GLU A 174 -32.99 -6.08 -7.19
C GLU A 174 -32.05 -5.11 -7.91
N PHE A 175 -31.17 -5.67 -8.72
CA PHE A 175 -30.26 -4.93 -9.57
C PHE A 175 -29.90 -5.79 -10.78
N THR A 176 -29.50 -5.14 -11.87
CA THR A 176 -28.99 -5.83 -13.05
C THR A 176 -27.49 -5.58 -13.10
N PRO A 177 -26.64 -6.62 -12.95
CA PRO A 177 -25.22 -6.43 -12.90
C PRO A 177 -24.66 -6.03 -14.27
N SER A 178 -23.63 -5.20 -14.29
CA SER A 178 -22.98 -4.78 -15.55
C SER A 178 -22.26 -5.92 -16.29
N ARG A 179 -21.88 -6.98 -15.57
CA ARG A 179 -21.31 -8.24 -16.08
C ARG A 179 -21.88 -9.41 -15.28
N PRO A 180 -21.88 -10.64 -15.80
CA PRO A 180 -22.31 -11.80 -15.04
C PRO A 180 -21.55 -11.92 -13.71
N LEU A 181 -22.29 -12.11 -12.63
CA LEU A 181 -21.76 -12.41 -11.29
C LEU A 181 -22.17 -13.82 -10.90
N ASN A 182 -21.31 -14.50 -10.14
CA ASN A 182 -21.73 -15.75 -9.50
C ASN A 182 -22.72 -15.48 -8.35
N PRO A 183 -23.44 -16.50 -7.84
CA PRO A 183 -24.46 -16.32 -6.81
C PRO A 183 -23.94 -15.64 -5.54
N GLU A 184 -22.72 -15.96 -5.08
CA GLU A 184 -22.12 -15.35 -3.89
C GLU A 184 -21.80 -13.87 -4.08
N GLN A 185 -21.24 -13.49 -5.23
CA GLN A 185 -20.96 -12.11 -5.58
C GLN A 185 -22.28 -11.32 -5.72
N HIS A 186 -23.30 -11.90 -6.35
CA HIS A 186 -24.61 -11.27 -6.48
C HIS A 186 -25.28 -11.03 -5.11
N ASP A 187 -25.26 -12.03 -4.22
CA ASP A 187 -25.75 -11.89 -2.83
C ASP A 187 -24.94 -10.85 -2.05
N ALA A 188 -23.60 -10.81 -2.21
CA ALA A 188 -22.76 -9.80 -1.59
C ALA A 188 -23.12 -8.39 -2.05
N VAL A 189 -23.31 -8.16 -3.35
CA VAL A 189 -23.74 -6.85 -3.89
C VAL A 189 -25.13 -6.48 -3.37
N SER A 190 -26.10 -7.41 -3.40
CA SER A 190 -27.47 -7.13 -2.93
C SER A 190 -27.50 -6.74 -1.45
N ARG A 191 -26.80 -7.48 -0.58
CA ARG A 191 -26.69 -7.18 0.85
C ARG A 191 -25.90 -5.90 1.12
N ALA A 192 -24.82 -5.68 0.39
CA ALA A 192 -24.06 -4.43 0.46
C ALA A 192 -24.95 -3.23 0.11
N LEU A 193 -25.80 -3.34 -0.91
CA LEU A 193 -26.75 -2.28 -1.28
C LEU A 193 -27.88 -2.12 -0.24
N ALA A 194 -28.30 -3.19 0.42
CA ALA A 194 -29.33 -3.16 1.46
C ALA A 194 -28.84 -2.65 2.82
N ALA A 195 -27.54 -2.72 3.12
CA ALA A 195 -27.00 -2.24 4.40
C ALA A 195 -27.25 -0.73 4.61
N GLU A 196 -27.57 -0.31 5.84
CA GLU A 196 -27.67 1.10 6.20
C GLU A 196 -26.41 1.63 6.89
N ASP A 197 -25.77 0.79 7.70
CA ASP A 197 -24.61 1.17 8.52
C ASP A 197 -23.30 0.70 7.89
N PHE A 198 -23.10 -0.62 7.83
CA PHE A 198 -21.95 -1.23 7.17
C PHE A 198 -22.25 -2.64 6.68
N PHE A 199 -21.37 -3.16 5.82
CA PHE A 199 -21.38 -4.57 5.41
C PHE A 199 -19.96 -5.05 5.13
N LEU A 200 -19.69 -6.33 5.41
CA LEU A 200 -18.39 -6.97 5.23
C LEU A 200 -18.41 -7.92 4.03
N VAL A 201 -17.56 -7.65 3.04
CA VAL A 201 -17.29 -8.58 1.94
C VAL A 201 -16.01 -9.35 2.28
N HIS A 202 -16.15 -10.60 2.70
CA HIS A 202 -15.01 -11.48 2.94
C HIS A 202 -14.59 -12.12 1.63
N GLY A 203 -13.44 -11.69 1.11
CA GLY A 203 -12.95 -12.11 -0.19
C GLY A 203 -11.63 -12.86 -0.12
N PRO A 204 -11.66 -14.20 0.01
CA PRO A 204 -10.49 -15.05 -0.14
C PRO A 204 -9.73 -14.81 -1.47
N PRO A 205 -8.48 -15.29 -1.59
CA PRO A 205 -7.65 -15.07 -2.78
C PRO A 205 -8.36 -15.45 -4.09
N GLY A 206 -8.34 -14.53 -5.06
CA GLY A 206 -8.90 -14.78 -6.39
C GLY A 206 -10.42 -14.78 -6.49
N THR A 207 -11.18 -14.44 -5.45
CA THR A 207 -12.65 -14.51 -5.45
C THR A 207 -13.37 -13.27 -6.03
N GLY A 208 -12.63 -12.24 -6.43
CA GLY A 208 -13.19 -11.03 -7.07
C GLY A 208 -13.76 -9.99 -6.10
N LYS A 209 -13.16 -9.82 -4.91
CA LYS A 209 -13.60 -8.82 -3.91
C LYS A 209 -13.70 -7.39 -4.47
N SER A 210 -12.69 -6.94 -5.22
CA SER A 210 -12.69 -5.60 -5.84
C SER A 210 -13.72 -5.51 -6.97
N THR A 211 -14.02 -6.63 -7.65
CA THR A 211 -15.10 -6.70 -8.65
C THR A 211 -16.47 -6.48 -8.00
N VAL A 212 -16.71 -7.07 -6.82
CA VAL A 212 -17.92 -6.82 -6.02
C VAL A 212 -18.01 -5.35 -5.62
N LEU A 213 -16.93 -4.76 -5.09
CA LEU A 213 -16.93 -3.34 -4.73
C LEU A 213 -17.21 -2.43 -5.93
N ALA A 214 -16.57 -2.68 -7.07
CA ALA A 214 -16.81 -1.91 -8.29
C ALA A 214 -18.25 -2.06 -8.79
N GLU A 215 -18.85 -3.24 -8.65
CA GLU A 215 -20.28 -3.42 -8.97
C GLU A 215 -21.18 -2.64 -8.00
N VAL A 216 -20.92 -2.71 -6.69
CA VAL A 216 -21.63 -1.87 -5.70
C VAL A 216 -21.50 -0.39 -6.08
N ALA A 217 -20.32 0.04 -6.54
CA ALA A 217 -20.11 1.41 -6.99
C ALA A 217 -21.00 1.78 -8.17
N ALA A 218 -21.03 0.95 -9.23
CA ALA A 218 -21.86 1.21 -10.40
C ALA A 218 -23.35 1.25 -10.06
N GLN A 219 -23.82 0.32 -9.22
CA GLN A 219 -25.22 0.27 -8.80
C GLN A 219 -25.59 1.49 -7.94
N ALA A 220 -24.72 1.92 -7.04
CA ALA A 220 -24.95 3.12 -6.23
C ALA A 220 -24.94 4.42 -7.08
N VAL A 221 -23.99 4.56 -8.00
CA VAL A 221 -23.93 5.70 -8.93
C VAL A 221 -25.15 5.77 -9.84
N SER A 222 -25.65 4.63 -10.32
CA SER A 222 -26.89 4.59 -11.13
C SER A 222 -28.12 5.12 -10.38
N ARG A 223 -28.07 5.13 -9.03
CA ARG A 223 -29.10 5.65 -8.14
C ARG A 223 -28.83 7.09 -7.70
N GLY A 224 -27.89 7.77 -8.34
CA GLY A 224 -27.53 9.16 -8.06
C GLY A 224 -26.64 9.34 -6.83
N GLN A 225 -26.08 8.26 -6.26
CA GLN A 225 -25.19 8.37 -5.11
C GLN A 225 -23.77 8.77 -5.52
N ARG A 226 -23.12 9.57 -4.68
CA ARG A 226 -21.72 9.96 -4.80
C ARG A 226 -20.87 9.15 -3.83
N LEU A 227 -19.75 8.64 -4.33
CA LEU A 227 -18.99 7.58 -3.68
C LEU A 227 -17.57 7.98 -3.30
N LEU A 228 -17.12 7.44 -2.18
CA LEU A 228 -15.74 7.44 -1.75
C LEU A 228 -15.16 6.02 -1.90
N CYS A 229 -14.16 5.83 -2.74
CA CYS A 229 -13.39 4.60 -2.83
C CYS A 229 -12.05 4.78 -2.12
N THR A 230 -11.72 3.90 -1.17
CA THR A 230 -10.50 4.06 -0.37
C THR A 230 -9.90 2.73 0.05
N ALA A 231 -8.61 2.75 0.41
CA ALA A 231 -7.85 1.61 0.89
C ALA A 231 -6.61 2.10 1.66
N ALA A 232 -5.90 1.19 2.33
CA ALA A 232 -4.66 1.50 3.03
C ALA A 232 -3.50 1.84 2.07
N SER A 233 -3.42 1.15 0.93
CA SER A 233 -2.31 1.25 -0.02
C SER A 233 -2.70 1.96 -1.32
N ASN A 234 -1.73 2.61 -1.98
CA ASN A 234 -1.97 3.23 -3.29
C ASN A 234 -2.37 2.20 -4.35
N ALA A 235 -1.72 1.04 -4.36
CA ALA A 235 -2.00 -0.02 -5.34
C ALA A 235 -3.46 -0.51 -5.27
N ALA A 236 -4.01 -0.67 -4.06
CA ALA A 236 -5.41 -1.07 -3.89
C ALA A 236 -6.39 0.03 -4.36
N VAL A 237 -6.10 1.31 -4.06
CA VAL A 237 -6.92 2.43 -4.55
C VAL A 237 -6.86 2.51 -6.07
N ASP A 238 -5.68 2.36 -6.66
CA ASP A 238 -5.48 2.38 -8.10
C ASP A 238 -6.26 1.26 -8.78
N HIS A 239 -6.16 0.02 -8.28
CA HIS A 239 -6.92 -1.11 -8.82
C HIS A 239 -8.44 -0.87 -8.75
N LEU A 240 -8.96 -0.37 -7.63
CA LEU A 240 -10.38 -0.04 -7.51
C LEU A 240 -10.79 1.12 -8.42
N THR A 241 -9.89 2.10 -8.64
CA THR A 241 -10.11 3.20 -9.58
C THR A 241 -10.23 2.68 -11.01
N ASP A 242 -9.33 1.80 -11.43
CA ASP A 242 -9.34 1.19 -12.75
C ASP A 242 -10.65 0.43 -13.01
N LEU A 243 -11.10 -0.36 -12.03
CA LEU A 243 -12.38 -1.08 -12.11
C LEU A 243 -13.60 -0.14 -12.18
N CYS A 244 -13.55 1.02 -11.53
CA CYS A 244 -14.60 2.03 -11.64
C CYS A 244 -14.64 2.66 -13.03
N LEU A 245 -13.46 2.96 -13.60
CA LEU A 245 -13.33 3.51 -14.94
C LEU A 245 -13.78 2.50 -16.02
N ASP A 246 -13.42 1.22 -15.88
CA ASP A 246 -13.85 0.14 -16.76
C ASP A 246 -15.37 -0.07 -16.74
N LYS A 247 -16.06 0.38 -15.69
CA LYS A 247 -17.53 0.43 -15.60
C LYS A 247 -18.14 1.73 -16.13
N GLY A 248 -17.32 2.62 -16.68
CA GLY A 248 -17.74 3.92 -17.22
C GLY A 248 -18.09 4.96 -16.15
N LEU A 249 -17.65 4.78 -14.90
CA LEU A 249 -17.89 5.74 -13.83
C LEU A 249 -16.92 6.92 -13.95
N ARG A 250 -17.39 8.13 -13.67
CA ARG A 250 -16.52 9.32 -13.56
C ARG A 250 -15.76 9.29 -12.23
N ALA A 251 -14.65 8.56 -12.22
CA ALA A 251 -13.77 8.43 -11.07
C ALA A 251 -12.60 9.43 -11.11
N ILE A 252 -12.27 10.03 -9.96
CA ILE A 252 -11.08 10.89 -9.79
C ILE A 252 -10.18 10.31 -8.72
N ARG A 253 -8.89 10.16 -9.03
CA ARG A 253 -7.85 9.67 -8.12
C ARG A 253 -7.15 10.82 -7.41
N ILE A 254 -7.32 10.92 -6.09
CA ILE A 254 -6.61 11.90 -5.26
C ILE A 254 -5.36 11.26 -4.68
N GLY A 255 -4.21 11.74 -5.12
CA GLY A 255 -2.90 11.28 -4.70
C GLY A 255 -1.86 11.73 -5.71
N HIS A 256 -0.61 11.79 -5.29
CA HIS A 256 0.44 12.28 -6.17
C HIS A 256 0.55 11.39 -7.43
N PRO A 257 0.55 11.95 -8.66
CA PRO A 257 0.57 11.17 -9.90
C PRO A 257 1.71 10.16 -10.00
N ALA A 258 2.86 10.47 -9.39
CA ALA A 258 4.01 9.58 -9.36
C ALA A 258 3.85 8.35 -8.44
N ARG A 259 2.79 8.29 -7.62
CA ARG A 259 2.39 7.10 -6.84
C ARG A 259 1.22 6.35 -7.48
N VAL A 260 0.77 6.82 -8.63
CA VAL A 260 -0.38 6.30 -9.36
C VAL A 260 0.12 5.58 -10.60
N THR A 261 -0.48 4.42 -10.90
CA THR A 261 -0.15 3.67 -12.12
C THR A 261 -0.29 4.54 -13.37
N PRO A 262 0.60 4.41 -14.39
CA PRO A 262 0.63 5.32 -15.54
C PRO A 262 -0.72 5.53 -16.24
N ARG A 263 -1.51 4.45 -16.42
CA ARG A 263 -2.85 4.51 -17.03
C ARG A 263 -3.82 5.42 -16.28
N LEU A 264 -3.66 5.55 -14.95
CA LEU A 264 -4.56 6.31 -14.09
C LEU A 264 -4.11 7.76 -13.87
N GLN A 265 -2.95 8.16 -14.40
CA GLN A 265 -2.41 9.51 -14.20
C GLN A 265 -3.36 10.58 -14.75
N GLU A 266 -3.94 10.36 -15.94
CA GLU A 266 -4.93 11.27 -16.56
C GLU A 266 -6.21 11.43 -15.73
N HIS A 267 -6.47 10.50 -14.81
CA HIS A 267 -7.61 10.55 -13.89
C HIS A 267 -7.23 11.09 -12.49
N THR A 268 -5.99 11.54 -12.31
CA THR A 268 -5.58 12.16 -11.04
C THR A 268 -6.16 13.55 -10.90
N LEU A 269 -6.56 13.90 -9.68
CA LEU A 269 -7.11 15.23 -9.39
C LEU A 269 -6.15 16.33 -9.83
N ASP A 270 -4.86 16.12 -9.62
CA ASP A 270 -3.84 17.10 -9.99
C ASP A 270 -3.88 17.38 -11.49
N LEU A 271 -3.77 16.35 -12.33
CA LEU A 271 -3.76 16.53 -13.79
C LEU A 271 -5.10 17.05 -14.33
N VAL A 272 -6.24 16.55 -13.83
CA VAL A 272 -7.56 17.01 -14.27
C VAL A 272 -7.80 18.48 -13.92
N VAL A 273 -7.32 18.93 -12.74
CA VAL A 273 -7.41 20.34 -12.35
C VAL A 273 -6.47 21.20 -13.18
N GLU A 274 -5.27 20.71 -13.53
CA GLU A 274 -4.30 21.46 -14.34
C GLU A 274 -4.82 21.82 -15.74
N GLU A 275 -5.73 21.03 -16.29
CA GLU A 275 -6.39 21.31 -17.58
C GLU A 275 -7.59 22.26 -17.46
N HIS A 276 -8.03 22.60 -16.24
CA HIS A 276 -9.21 23.44 -16.03
C HIS A 276 -8.94 24.91 -16.40
N PRO A 277 -9.85 25.63 -17.10
CA PRO A 277 -9.63 27.02 -17.52
C PRO A 277 -9.28 27.99 -16.37
N ASP A 278 -9.99 27.87 -15.23
CA ASP A 278 -9.67 28.68 -14.04
C ASP A 278 -8.27 28.37 -13.48
N ARG A 279 -7.76 27.14 -13.63
CA ARG A 279 -6.43 26.75 -13.16
C ARG A 279 -5.33 27.27 -14.09
N VAL A 280 -5.57 27.28 -15.40
CA VAL A 280 -4.68 27.92 -16.39
C VAL A 280 -4.50 29.40 -16.05
N LEU A 281 -5.60 30.12 -15.82
CA LEU A 281 -5.55 31.53 -15.42
C LEU A 281 -4.86 31.72 -14.05
N SER A 282 -5.14 30.83 -13.08
CA SER A 282 -4.47 30.83 -11.78
C SER A 282 -2.94 30.73 -11.91
N ARG A 283 -2.45 29.88 -12.83
CA ARG A 283 -1.01 29.72 -13.14
C ARG A 283 -0.38 31.04 -13.62
N GLU A 284 -1.03 31.71 -14.57
CA GLU A 284 -0.56 32.98 -15.11
C GLU A 284 -0.44 34.06 -14.01
N LEU A 285 -1.44 34.15 -13.13
CA LEU A 285 -1.41 35.07 -11.99
C LEU A 285 -0.33 34.71 -10.96
N PHE A 286 -0.07 33.42 -10.72
CA PHE A 286 1.04 32.98 -9.88
C PHE A 286 2.38 33.42 -10.46
N ASP A 287 2.64 33.16 -11.74
CA ASP A 287 3.89 33.50 -12.41
C ASP A 287 4.17 35.03 -12.37
N GLU A 288 3.12 35.83 -12.57
CA GLU A 288 3.19 37.29 -12.44
C GLU A 288 3.51 37.72 -11.00
N ALA A 289 2.83 37.13 -10.01
CA ALA A 289 3.07 37.42 -8.60
C ALA A 289 4.50 37.08 -8.17
N PHE A 290 5.03 35.92 -8.58
CA PHE A 290 6.41 35.52 -8.26
C PHE A 290 7.45 36.42 -8.95
N SER A 291 7.16 36.87 -10.17
CA SER A 291 8.00 37.84 -10.88
C SER A 291 8.09 39.18 -10.11
N LEU A 292 6.96 39.66 -9.58
CA LEU A 292 6.89 40.86 -8.74
C LEU A 292 7.61 40.68 -7.39
N LEU A 293 7.50 39.50 -6.76
CA LEU A 293 8.24 39.18 -5.53
C LEU A 293 9.76 39.16 -5.78
N GLY A 294 10.20 38.54 -6.88
CA GLY A 294 11.59 38.53 -7.30
C GLY A 294 12.13 39.95 -7.55
N TYR A 295 11.33 40.80 -8.20
CA TYR A 295 11.65 42.22 -8.36
C TYR A 295 11.77 42.95 -7.02
N ALA A 296 10.81 42.75 -6.11
CA ALA A 296 10.83 43.35 -4.77
C ALA A 296 12.06 42.92 -3.95
N ARG A 297 12.46 41.64 -4.04
CA ARG A 297 13.67 41.11 -3.38
C ARG A 297 14.94 41.78 -3.92
N ARG A 298 15.08 41.93 -5.23
CA ARG A 298 16.20 42.65 -5.85
C ARG A 298 16.27 44.11 -5.41
N GLN A 299 15.13 44.79 -5.34
CA GLN A 299 15.08 46.19 -4.89
C GLN A 299 15.52 46.36 -3.43
N ARG A 300 15.18 45.41 -2.55
CA ARG A 300 15.63 45.41 -1.14
C ARG A 300 17.13 45.14 -0.99
N ASN A 301 17.72 44.32 -1.85
CA ASN A 301 19.12 43.92 -1.76
C ASN A 301 20.11 44.94 -2.34
N GLN A 302 19.69 45.81 -3.27
CA GLN A 302 20.56 46.77 -3.98
C GLN A 302 20.78 48.13 -3.28
N GLY A 303 20.36 48.31 -2.02
CA GLY A 303 20.72 49.49 -1.20
C GLY A 303 19.58 50.17 -0.43
N ARG A 304 19.92 51.10 0.48
CA ARG A 304 19.00 51.70 1.47
C ARG A 304 18.26 52.97 1.01
N SER A 305 17.78 53.05 -0.23
CA SER A 305 17.00 54.21 -0.72
C SER A 305 15.52 54.10 -0.33
N ARG A 306 14.93 55.18 0.20
CA ARG A 306 13.48 55.27 0.55
C ARG A 306 12.57 54.89 -0.62
N GLU A 307 12.93 55.31 -1.83
CA GLU A 307 12.17 55.04 -3.06
C GLU A 307 12.17 53.54 -3.41
N ARG A 308 13.33 52.87 -3.29
CA ARG A 308 13.44 51.42 -3.52
C ARG A 308 12.61 50.62 -2.51
N PHE A 309 12.57 51.06 -1.26
CA PHE A 309 11.70 50.45 -0.25
C PHE A 309 10.21 50.66 -0.55
N ALA A 310 9.82 51.84 -1.04
CA ALA A 310 8.45 52.12 -1.44
C ALA A 310 8.04 51.23 -2.63
N ASN A 311 8.88 51.14 -3.67
CA ASN A 311 8.65 50.28 -4.84
C ASN A 311 8.59 48.81 -4.46
N ALA A 312 9.51 48.33 -3.60
CA ALA A 312 9.48 46.96 -3.10
C ALA A 312 8.21 46.65 -2.30
N ARG A 313 7.69 47.61 -1.52
CA ARG A 313 6.42 47.45 -0.79
C ARG A 313 5.22 47.40 -1.74
N ALA A 314 5.17 48.28 -2.74
CA ALA A 314 4.11 48.30 -3.74
C ALA A 314 4.03 46.96 -4.49
N SER A 315 5.16 46.50 -5.06
CA SER A 315 5.20 45.20 -5.77
C SER A 315 4.89 44.01 -4.86
N THR A 316 5.27 44.06 -3.57
CA THR A 316 4.86 43.01 -2.61
C THR A 316 3.35 43.00 -2.38
N SER A 317 2.73 44.18 -2.30
CA SER A 317 1.28 44.31 -2.10
C SER A 317 0.49 43.82 -3.31
N GLU A 318 0.95 44.18 -4.51
CA GLU A 318 0.36 43.74 -5.78
C GLU A 318 0.51 42.23 -5.95
N ALA A 319 1.71 41.69 -5.74
CA ALA A 319 1.94 40.25 -5.75
C ALA A 319 1.02 39.51 -4.78
N LYS A 320 0.80 40.06 -3.58
CA LYS A 320 -0.13 39.47 -2.62
C LYS A 320 -1.57 39.42 -3.15
N SER A 321 -2.05 40.48 -3.80
CA SER A 321 -3.38 40.51 -4.41
C SER A 321 -3.52 39.45 -5.49
N LEU A 322 -2.53 39.34 -6.38
CA LEU A 322 -2.50 38.33 -7.45
C LEU A 322 -2.47 36.91 -6.87
N LEU A 323 -1.70 36.66 -5.81
CA LEU A 323 -1.68 35.36 -5.11
C LEU A 323 -3.05 35.00 -4.52
N ASP A 324 -3.75 35.97 -3.93
CA ASP A 324 -5.07 35.73 -3.33
C ASP A 324 -6.12 35.40 -4.42
N GLU A 325 -6.07 36.08 -5.56
CA GLU A 325 -6.91 35.82 -6.73
C GLU A 325 -6.59 34.47 -7.39
N ALA A 326 -5.30 34.19 -7.62
CA ALA A 326 -4.82 32.92 -8.16
C ALA A 326 -5.30 31.73 -7.32
N ARG A 327 -5.20 31.83 -5.99
CA ARG A 327 -5.70 30.81 -5.06
C ARG A 327 -7.22 30.68 -5.08
N ALA A 328 -7.95 31.77 -5.33
CA ALA A 328 -9.41 31.71 -5.44
C ALA A 328 -9.84 30.95 -6.70
N LEU A 329 -9.20 31.24 -7.84
CA LEU A 329 -9.41 30.50 -9.09
C LEU A 329 -9.02 29.03 -8.99
N GLU A 330 -7.92 28.73 -8.32
CA GLU A 330 -7.49 27.35 -8.05
C GLU A 330 -8.53 26.58 -7.22
N ARG A 331 -9.02 27.17 -6.12
CA ARG A 331 -10.09 26.55 -5.32
C ARG A 331 -11.37 26.35 -6.13
N LYS A 332 -11.70 27.28 -7.02
CA LYS A 332 -12.86 27.19 -7.91
C LYS A 332 -12.70 26.03 -8.90
N ALA A 333 -11.54 25.89 -9.54
CA ALA A 333 -11.22 24.78 -10.42
C ALA A 333 -11.31 23.43 -9.69
N LEU A 334 -10.67 23.34 -8.53
CA LEU A 334 -10.67 22.14 -7.68
C LEU A 334 -12.10 21.69 -7.35
N ARG A 335 -12.93 22.62 -6.87
CA ARG A 335 -14.33 22.34 -6.53
C ARG A 335 -15.12 21.89 -7.75
N ALA A 336 -14.99 22.58 -8.89
CA ALA A 336 -15.72 22.22 -10.11
C ALA A 336 -15.38 20.80 -10.61
N VAL A 337 -14.11 20.40 -10.48
CA VAL A 337 -13.66 19.04 -10.84
C VAL A 337 -14.23 18.01 -9.86
N LEU A 338 -14.14 18.25 -8.55
CA LEU A 338 -14.65 17.32 -7.54
C LEU A 338 -16.19 17.17 -7.61
N GLU A 339 -16.94 18.25 -7.81
CA GLU A 339 -18.40 18.24 -7.92
C GLU A 339 -18.90 17.39 -9.11
N ARG A 340 -18.11 17.29 -10.19
CA ARG A 340 -18.45 16.47 -11.37
C ARG A 340 -18.14 14.99 -11.18
N ALA A 341 -17.29 14.65 -10.22
CA ALA A 341 -16.88 13.28 -9.93
C ALA A 341 -18.01 12.50 -9.25
N GLN A 342 -18.33 11.33 -9.82
CA GLN A 342 -19.26 10.38 -9.22
C GLN A 342 -18.57 9.54 -8.15
N VAL A 343 -17.28 9.26 -8.35
CA VAL A 343 -16.44 8.46 -7.47
C VAL A 343 -15.15 9.22 -7.18
N VAL A 344 -14.79 9.35 -5.91
CA VAL A 344 -13.50 9.90 -5.49
C VAL A 344 -12.68 8.79 -4.87
N CYS A 345 -11.51 8.52 -5.45
CA CYS A 345 -10.60 7.46 -5.05
C CYS A 345 -9.38 8.03 -4.30
N VAL A 346 -9.15 7.63 -3.06
CA VAL A 346 -8.10 8.21 -2.20
C VAL A 346 -7.64 7.23 -1.13
N THR A 347 -6.40 7.32 -0.65
CA THR A 347 -5.95 6.48 0.47
C THR A 347 -6.54 6.91 1.81
N LEU A 348 -6.72 5.98 2.75
CA LEU A 348 -7.28 6.27 4.08
C LEU A 348 -6.52 7.39 4.81
N ALA A 349 -5.19 7.37 4.74
CA ALA A 349 -4.31 8.38 5.35
C ALA A 349 -4.49 9.80 4.78
N SER A 350 -5.11 9.90 3.60
CA SER A 350 -5.35 11.16 2.88
C SER A 350 -6.80 11.64 2.95
N LEU A 351 -7.70 10.90 3.62
CA LEU A 351 -9.10 11.30 3.79
C LEU A 351 -9.26 12.63 4.53
N GLU A 352 -8.35 12.93 5.46
CA GLU A 352 -8.32 14.18 6.21
C GLU A 352 -7.42 15.24 5.58
N SER A 353 -7.13 15.11 4.28
CA SER A 353 -6.50 16.18 3.53
C SER A 353 -7.45 17.36 3.34
N GLY A 354 -6.89 18.58 3.28
CA GLY A 354 -7.68 19.81 3.10
C GLY A 354 -8.51 19.84 1.81
N VAL A 355 -8.07 19.11 0.78
CA VAL A 355 -8.77 18.95 -0.50
C VAL A 355 -10.18 18.37 -0.32
N LEU A 356 -10.36 17.47 0.65
CA LEU A 356 -11.63 16.79 0.91
C LEU A 356 -12.43 17.42 2.07
N SER A 357 -12.00 18.56 2.60
CA SER A 357 -12.59 19.17 3.80
C SER A 357 -14.09 19.50 3.67
N HIS A 358 -14.55 19.78 2.46
CA HIS A 358 -15.95 20.16 2.16
C HIS A 358 -16.71 19.09 1.38
N GLU A 359 -16.13 17.91 1.21
CA GLU A 359 -16.74 16.81 0.45
C GLU A 359 -17.44 15.83 1.40
N GLU A 360 -18.69 15.53 1.07
CA GLU A 360 -19.50 14.48 1.70
C GLU A 360 -19.87 13.41 0.66
N PHE A 361 -20.01 12.18 1.13
CA PHE A 361 -20.30 11.02 0.29
C PHE A 361 -21.48 10.25 0.85
N ASP A 362 -22.27 9.63 -0.03
CA ASP A 362 -23.40 8.79 0.36
C ASP A 362 -22.95 7.40 0.82
N LEU A 363 -21.83 6.92 0.26
CA LEU A 363 -21.30 5.59 0.51
C LEU A 363 -19.77 5.58 0.38
N ALA A 364 -19.09 4.94 1.34
CA ALA A 364 -17.68 4.64 1.27
C ALA A 364 -17.44 3.14 1.00
N LEU A 365 -16.55 2.84 0.05
CA LEU A 365 -16.08 1.50 -0.29
C LEU A 365 -14.62 1.39 0.14
N LEU A 366 -14.35 0.50 1.08
CA LEU A 366 -13.01 0.22 1.60
C LEU A 366 -12.52 -1.12 1.06
N ASP A 367 -11.50 -1.10 0.20
CA ASP A 367 -10.80 -2.33 -0.20
C ASP A 367 -9.60 -2.60 0.72
N GLU A 368 -9.21 -3.86 0.83
CA GLU A 368 -8.13 -4.34 1.71
C GLU A 368 -8.26 -3.86 3.17
N ALA A 369 -9.49 -3.84 3.68
CA ALA A 369 -9.82 -3.32 5.01
C ALA A 369 -9.12 -4.06 6.16
N THR A 370 -8.71 -5.32 5.94
CA THR A 370 -7.99 -6.13 6.94
C THR A 370 -6.52 -5.75 7.08
N GLN A 371 -5.97 -4.95 6.15
CA GLN A 371 -4.60 -4.44 6.21
C GLN A 371 -4.50 -3.04 6.87
N ALA A 372 -5.64 -2.43 7.21
CA ALA A 372 -5.69 -1.13 7.85
C ALA A 372 -5.93 -1.27 9.37
N THR A 373 -5.18 -0.50 10.16
CA THR A 373 -5.47 -0.43 11.60
C THR A 373 -6.88 0.12 11.82
N GLU A 374 -7.53 -0.32 12.89
CA GLU A 374 -8.87 0.15 13.21
C GLU A 374 -8.98 1.69 13.26
N PRO A 375 -8.08 2.44 13.90
CA PRO A 375 -8.17 3.91 13.95
C PRO A 375 -8.14 4.57 12.56
N LEU A 376 -7.33 4.01 11.65
CA LEU A 376 -7.24 4.51 10.28
C LEU A 376 -8.52 4.22 9.49
N THR A 377 -9.07 3.02 9.66
CA THR A 377 -10.31 2.57 8.99
C THR A 377 -11.53 3.40 9.42
N LEU A 378 -11.57 3.79 10.70
CA LEU A 378 -12.65 4.62 11.25
C LEU A 378 -12.80 5.99 10.57
N LEU A 379 -11.76 6.50 9.89
CA LEU A 379 -11.87 7.73 9.11
C LEU A 379 -12.89 7.62 7.97
N GLY A 380 -13.08 6.44 7.39
CA GLY A 380 -14.11 6.22 6.35
C GLY A 380 -15.53 6.49 6.86
N PHE A 381 -15.81 6.15 8.11
CA PHE A 381 -17.12 6.35 8.75
C PHE A 381 -17.44 7.81 9.07
N LEU A 382 -16.43 8.70 9.04
CA LEU A 382 -16.61 10.14 9.14
C LEU A 382 -16.99 10.79 7.79
N ARG A 383 -16.73 10.10 6.67
CA ARG A 383 -16.92 10.63 5.32
C ARG A 383 -18.18 10.14 4.62
N ALA A 384 -18.76 9.04 5.09
CA ALA A 384 -20.02 8.51 4.58
C ALA A 384 -20.93 8.01 5.72
N PRO A 385 -22.26 8.06 5.56
CA PRO A 385 -23.21 7.43 6.48
C PRO A 385 -23.07 5.91 6.48
N LYS A 386 -22.76 5.33 5.32
CA LYS A 386 -22.66 3.90 5.06
C LYS A 386 -21.26 3.51 4.59
N VAL A 387 -20.73 2.38 5.07
CA VAL A 387 -19.40 1.89 4.68
C VAL A 387 -19.42 0.40 4.33
N ILE A 388 -18.94 0.02 3.13
CA ILE A 388 -18.73 -1.37 2.76
C ILE A 388 -17.25 -1.68 2.86
N LEU A 389 -16.89 -2.68 3.67
CA LEU A 389 -15.50 -3.09 3.86
C LEU A 389 -15.27 -4.43 3.17
N ALA A 390 -14.32 -4.50 2.25
CA ALA A 390 -13.84 -5.73 1.66
C ALA A 390 -12.45 -6.07 2.18
N GLY A 391 -12.21 -7.33 2.48
CA GLY A 391 -10.93 -7.80 2.99
C GLY A 391 -10.92 -9.30 3.24
N ASP A 392 -9.79 -9.78 3.73
CA ASP A 392 -9.58 -11.18 4.07
C ASP A 392 -8.87 -11.29 5.43
N PRO A 393 -9.59 -11.69 6.50
CA PRO A 393 -9.02 -11.90 7.83
C PRO A 393 -7.96 -13.01 7.90
N GLN A 394 -7.90 -13.88 6.89
CA GLN A 394 -6.91 -14.96 6.81
C GLN A 394 -5.65 -14.57 6.02
N GLN A 395 -5.58 -13.33 5.53
CA GLN A 395 -4.37 -12.73 4.95
C GLN A 395 -3.73 -11.70 5.90
N LEU A 396 -2.74 -10.93 5.42
CA LEU A 396 -1.92 -10.08 6.29
C LEU A 396 -2.78 -9.10 7.11
N PRO A 397 -2.53 -9.02 8.44
CA PRO A 397 -3.10 -7.98 9.29
C PRO A 397 -2.42 -6.62 9.00
N PRO A 398 -2.87 -5.54 9.66
CA PRO A 398 -2.16 -4.27 9.61
C PRO A 398 -0.72 -4.41 10.12
N THR A 399 0.22 -3.79 9.43
CA THR A 399 1.61 -3.73 9.90
C THR A 399 1.71 -2.81 11.12
N VAL A 400 2.12 -3.36 12.26
CA VAL A 400 2.33 -2.63 13.52
C VAL A 400 3.77 -2.88 13.99
N LEU A 401 4.54 -1.81 14.13
CA LEU A 401 5.94 -1.85 14.55
C LEU A 401 6.07 -2.14 16.05
N SER A 402 5.22 -1.52 16.86
CA SER A 402 5.20 -1.72 18.31
C SER A 402 4.59 -3.07 18.64
N GLN A 403 5.45 -4.01 19.06
CA GLN A 403 5.01 -5.33 19.53
C GLN A 403 4.04 -5.24 20.71
N GLU A 404 4.21 -4.22 21.57
CA GLU A 404 3.29 -3.94 22.66
C GLU A 404 1.92 -3.49 22.13
N ALA A 405 1.89 -2.53 21.20
CA ALA A 405 0.63 -2.05 20.62
C ALA A 405 -0.09 -3.16 19.85
N ALA A 406 0.66 -3.99 19.11
CA ALA A 406 0.13 -5.14 18.39
C ALA A 406 -0.56 -6.13 19.34
N LYS A 407 0.11 -6.52 20.43
CA LYS A 407 -0.43 -7.42 21.46
C LYS A 407 -1.67 -6.84 22.18
N GLN A 408 -1.73 -5.53 22.34
CA GLN A 408 -2.89 -4.84 22.93
C GLN A 408 -4.04 -4.62 21.94
N GLY A 409 -3.91 -5.06 20.68
CA GLY A 409 -5.00 -5.12 19.71
C GLY A 409 -4.90 -4.15 18.53
N LEU A 410 -3.82 -3.39 18.37
CA LEU A 410 -3.66 -2.49 17.21
C LEU A 410 -3.52 -3.25 15.88
N ALA A 411 -3.07 -4.51 15.95
CA ALA A 411 -2.98 -5.42 14.81
C ALA A 411 -4.32 -6.10 14.46
N VAL A 412 -5.39 -5.86 15.23
CA VAL A 412 -6.74 -6.32 14.89
C VAL A 412 -7.39 -5.24 14.03
N SER A 413 -7.76 -5.60 12.80
CA SER A 413 -8.44 -4.68 11.90
C SER A 413 -9.88 -4.39 12.36
N LEU A 414 -10.44 -3.26 11.92
CA LEU A 414 -11.85 -2.96 12.17
C LEU A 414 -12.77 -4.04 11.55
N PHE A 415 -12.37 -4.61 10.42
CA PHE A 415 -13.11 -5.71 9.77
C PHE A 415 -13.23 -6.91 10.71
N GLU A 416 -12.10 -7.38 11.26
CA GLU A 416 -12.07 -8.52 12.19
C GLU A 416 -12.89 -8.23 13.45
N ARG A 417 -12.76 -7.03 14.01
CA ARG A 417 -13.50 -6.66 15.21
C ARG A 417 -15.01 -6.60 14.97
N LEU A 418 -15.46 -5.95 13.88
CA LEU A 418 -16.89 -5.87 13.55
C LEU A 418 -17.48 -7.27 13.28
N LEU A 419 -16.72 -8.15 12.64
CA LEU A 419 -17.14 -9.55 12.45
C LEU A 419 -17.28 -10.27 13.79
N ALA A 420 -16.31 -10.12 14.70
CA ALA A 420 -16.35 -10.73 16.02
C ALA A 420 -17.51 -10.20 16.89
N ASP A 421 -17.83 -8.91 16.77
CA ASP A 421 -18.88 -8.28 17.58
C ASP A 421 -20.30 -8.57 17.07
N HIS A 422 -20.49 -8.62 15.74
CA HIS A 422 -21.83 -8.71 15.12
C HIS A 422 -22.14 -10.07 14.49
N GLY A 423 -21.15 -10.95 14.35
CA GLY A 423 -21.30 -12.30 13.81
C GLY A 423 -21.47 -12.37 12.29
N GLU A 424 -21.81 -13.55 11.78
CA GLU A 424 -21.84 -13.83 10.33
C GLU A 424 -22.94 -13.07 9.56
N GLY A 425 -23.97 -12.55 10.23
CA GLY A 425 -25.07 -11.82 9.60
C GLY A 425 -24.65 -10.53 8.88
N VAL A 426 -23.50 -9.95 9.25
CA VAL A 426 -22.98 -8.70 8.66
C VAL A 426 -21.97 -8.94 7.53
N LYS A 427 -21.74 -10.20 7.15
CA LYS A 427 -20.72 -10.62 6.20
C LYS A 427 -21.30 -11.43 5.06
N ARG A 428 -20.67 -11.36 3.88
CA ARG A 428 -20.74 -12.43 2.87
C ARG A 428 -19.34 -12.87 2.46
N MET A 429 -19.06 -14.16 2.60
CA MET A 429 -17.86 -14.78 2.08
C MET A 429 -18.07 -15.20 0.62
N LEU A 430 -17.13 -14.78 -0.24
CA LEU A 430 -17.04 -15.24 -1.62
C LEU A 430 -16.29 -16.57 -1.64
N ARG A 431 -16.82 -17.57 -2.34
CA ARG A 431 -16.32 -18.96 -2.29
C ARG A 431 -15.67 -19.43 -3.58
N GLU A 432 -16.15 -18.93 -4.72
CA GLU A 432 -15.60 -19.31 -6.01
C GLU A 432 -14.41 -18.41 -6.38
N GLN A 433 -13.27 -19.01 -6.69
CA GLN A 433 -12.02 -18.33 -7.02
C GLN A 433 -11.63 -18.52 -8.50
N TYR A 434 -10.96 -17.51 -9.03
CA TYR A 434 -10.55 -17.39 -10.43
C TYR A 434 -9.02 -17.25 -10.60
N ARG A 435 -8.23 -17.59 -9.57
CA ARG A 435 -6.75 -17.45 -9.55
C ARG A 435 -5.95 -18.76 -9.54
N MET A 436 -6.32 -19.75 -8.76
CA MET A 436 -5.49 -20.93 -8.52
C MET A 436 -6.02 -22.13 -9.31
N ASN A 437 -5.12 -23.02 -9.71
CA ASN A 437 -5.45 -24.43 -9.97
C ASN A 437 -6.10 -25.05 -8.72
N THR A 438 -6.97 -26.06 -8.90
CA THR A 438 -7.64 -26.76 -7.79
C THR A 438 -6.65 -27.31 -6.77
N ALA A 439 -5.58 -27.98 -7.19
CA ALA A 439 -4.58 -28.56 -6.30
C ALA A 439 -3.85 -27.51 -5.46
N ILE A 440 -3.55 -26.33 -6.03
CA ILE A 440 -2.98 -25.20 -5.27
C ILE A 440 -3.99 -24.67 -4.24
N MET A 441 -5.27 -24.59 -4.60
CA MET A 441 -6.33 -24.05 -3.76
C MET A 441 -6.69 -24.99 -2.60
N SER A 442 -6.64 -26.31 -2.80
CA SER A 442 -7.15 -27.31 -1.85
C SER A 442 -6.58 -27.13 -0.44
N PHE A 443 -5.27 -27.02 -0.31
CA PHE A 443 -4.63 -26.91 1.02
C PHE A 443 -5.01 -25.61 1.75
N PRO A 444 -4.85 -24.39 1.16
CA PRO A 444 -5.37 -23.17 1.78
C PRO A 444 -6.86 -23.22 2.11
N SER A 445 -7.69 -23.81 1.24
CA SER A 445 -9.14 -23.97 1.47
C SER A 445 -9.41 -24.71 2.78
N GLN A 446 -8.79 -25.88 2.95
CA GLN A 446 -8.98 -26.75 4.11
C GLN A 446 -8.46 -26.11 5.40
N GLU A 447 -7.25 -25.54 5.36
CA GLU A 447 -6.58 -25.05 6.58
C GLU A 447 -7.09 -23.68 7.04
N MET A 448 -7.45 -22.79 6.11
CA MET A 448 -7.71 -21.38 6.42
C MET A 448 -9.16 -20.96 6.20
N TYR A 449 -9.91 -21.71 5.36
CA TYR A 449 -11.23 -21.29 4.87
C TYR A 449 -12.32 -22.34 5.07
N GLY A 450 -12.10 -23.33 5.96
CA GLY A 450 -13.12 -24.33 6.33
C GLY A 450 -13.53 -25.25 5.18
N ASP A 451 -12.64 -25.43 4.21
CA ASP A 451 -12.86 -26.18 2.97
C ASP A 451 -14.02 -25.64 2.10
N GLU A 452 -14.31 -24.33 2.19
CA GLU A 452 -15.42 -23.71 1.47
C GLU A 452 -15.05 -23.17 0.08
N LEU A 453 -13.76 -23.11 -0.29
CA LEU A 453 -13.33 -22.54 -1.57
C LEU A 453 -13.56 -23.51 -2.73
N ARG A 454 -13.91 -22.95 -3.89
CA ARG A 454 -14.15 -23.70 -5.13
C ARG A 454 -13.45 -23.04 -6.31
N ALA A 455 -12.74 -23.82 -7.10
CA ALA A 455 -12.11 -23.33 -8.31
C ALA A 455 -13.15 -23.17 -9.42
N HIS A 456 -13.19 -22.00 -10.07
CA HIS A 456 -14.02 -21.83 -11.26
C HIS A 456 -13.52 -22.76 -12.39
N PRO A 457 -14.41 -23.32 -13.25
CA PRO A 457 -13.99 -24.26 -14.31
C PRO A 457 -12.92 -23.73 -15.26
N SER A 458 -12.84 -22.42 -15.50
CA SER A 458 -11.81 -21.82 -16.35
C SER A 458 -10.39 -21.87 -15.75
N VAL A 459 -10.27 -22.35 -14.51
CA VAL A 459 -9.03 -22.30 -13.74
C VAL A 459 -8.69 -23.59 -13.01
N ALA A 460 -9.69 -24.45 -12.81
CA ALA A 460 -9.58 -25.65 -12.01
C ALA A 460 -8.41 -26.55 -12.43
N ASP A 461 -8.21 -26.70 -13.75
CA ASP A 461 -7.23 -27.63 -14.33
C ASP A 461 -6.04 -26.92 -14.98
N ARG A 462 -5.88 -25.60 -14.75
CA ARG A 462 -4.82 -24.82 -15.39
C ARG A 462 -3.43 -25.31 -14.96
N THR A 463 -2.50 -25.46 -15.87
CA THR A 463 -1.10 -25.87 -15.55
C THR A 463 -0.10 -25.03 -16.32
N LEU A 464 1.20 -25.17 -16.06
CA LEU A 464 2.22 -24.48 -16.87
C LEU A 464 2.24 -24.95 -18.32
N ALA A 465 1.75 -26.16 -18.63
CA ALA A 465 1.67 -26.64 -20.01
C ALA A 465 0.79 -25.74 -20.92
N ASP A 466 -0.12 -24.95 -20.35
CA ASP A 466 -0.96 -24.02 -21.14
C ASP A 466 -0.24 -22.74 -21.57
N VAL A 467 0.91 -22.42 -20.96
CA VAL A 467 1.71 -21.20 -21.24
C VAL A 467 3.10 -21.53 -21.78
N LEU A 468 3.60 -22.74 -21.53
CA LEU A 468 4.87 -23.21 -22.07
C LEU A 468 4.73 -23.68 -23.53
N PRO A 469 5.82 -23.65 -24.32
CA PRO A 469 5.87 -24.30 -25.62
C PRO A 469 5.51 -25.79 -25.52
N SER A 470 4.81 -26.34 -26.51
CA SER A 470 4.43 -27.77 -26.54
C SER A 470 5.62 -28.75 -26.55
N THR A 471 6.83 -28.25 -26.87
CA THR A 471 8.08 -29.01 -26.85
C THR A 471 8.81 -28.95 -25.52
N ALA A 472 8.32 -28.15 -24.56
CA ALA A 472 8.93 -28.03 -23.25
C ALA A 472 8.82 -29.36 -22.48
N SER A 473 9.92 -29.80 -21.90
CA SER A 473 9.97 -30.95 -21.01
C SER A 473 10.45 -30.46 -19.65
N VAL A 474 9.51 -30.14 -18.77
CA VAL A 474 9.79 -29.73 -17.39
C VAL A 474 8.78 -30.37 -16.46
N ASP A 475 9.26 -30.96 -15.36
CA ASP A 475 8.38 -31.50 -14.33
C ASP A 475 7.91 -30.36 -13.43
N ALA A 476 6.69 -29.86 -13.67
CA ALA A 476 6.13 -28.72 -12.95
C ALA A 476 4.63 -28.95 -12.62
N PRO A 477 4.32 -29.90 -11.71
CA PRO A 477 2.95 -30.12 -11.24
C PRO A 477 2.41 -28.86 -10.54
N PRO A 478 1.09 -28.69 -10.37
CA PRO A 478 0.55 -27.47 -9.77
C PRO A 478 1.14 -27.12 -8.40
N VAL A 479 1.49 -28.11 -7.58
CA VAL A 479 2.19 -27.94 -6.31
C VAL A 479 3.39 -28.86 -6.26
N LEU A 480 4.56 -28.32 -5.91
CA LEU A 480 5.78 -29.08 -5.66
C LEU A 480 6.42 -28.62 -4.34
N PHE A 481 6.70 -29.55 -3.43
CA PHE A 481 7.48 -29.32 -2.23
C PHE A 481 8.83 -30.04 -2.33
N LEU A 482 9.91 -29.27 -2.27
CA LEU A 482 11.28 -29.77 -2.27
C LEU A 482 11.85 -29.74 -0.86
N ASP A 483 11.99 -30.92 -0.25
CA ASP A 483 12.48 -31.08 1.11
C ASP A 483 14.00 -31.06 1.19
N THR A 484 14.55 -30.15 1.99
CA THR A 484 15.99 -29.99 2.23
C THR A 484 16.48 -30.70 3.49
N ALA A 485 15.61 -31.43 4.21
CA ALA A 485 15.99 -32.13 5.44
C ALA A 485 17.22 -33.03 5.24
N GLY A 486 18.19 -32.89 6.14
CA GLY A 486 19.43 -33.65 6.12
C GLY A 486 20.50 -33.17 5.13
N LYS A 487 20.24 -32.19 4.25
CA LYS A 487 21.26 -31.64 3.32
C LYS A 487 22.34 -30.79 4.00
N GLY A 488 22.18 -30.47 5.29
CA GLY A 488 23.08 -29.57 6.02
C GLY A 488 22.94 -28.10 5.60
N PHE A 489 21.80 -27.73 5.01
CA PHE A 489 21.48 -26.37 4.60
C PHE A 489 20.96 -25.57 5.79
N GLU A 490 21.81 -25.36 6.79
CA GLU A 490 21.46 -24.59 7.99
C GLU A 490 21.22 -23.11 7.66
N GLU A 491 20.33 -22.47 8.41
CA GLU A 491 20.08 -21.03 8.29
C GLU A 491 21.27 -20.19 8.80
N GLU A 492 21.57 -19.09 8.11
CA GLU A 492 22.58 -18.11 8.48
C GLU A 492 21.92 -16.77 8.85
N GLN A 493 22.60 -15.98 9.69
CA GLN A 493 22.13 -14.65 10.12
C GLN A 493 23.01 -13.54 9.54
N GLU A 494 22.37 -12.53 8.93
CA GLU A 494 23.04 -11.33 8.44
C GLU A 494 23.49 -10.45 9.63
N LYS A 495 24.76 -10.05 9.64
CA LYS A 495 25.37 -9.34 10.78
C LYS A 495 24.73 -7.99 11.07
N ASP A 496 24.33 -7.26 10.04
CA ASP A 496 23.85 -5.88 10.18
C ASP A 496 22.38 -5.80 10.56
N THR A 497 21.53 -6.70 10.01
CA THR A 497 20.08 -6.64 10.21
C THR A 497 19.54 -7.70 11.17
N GLY A 498 20.31 -8.75 11.44
CA GLY A 498 19.85 -9.94 12.15
C GLY A 498 18.82 -10.78 11.38
N SER A 499 18.53 -10.44 10.11
CA SER A 499 17.64 -11.20 9.24
C SER A 499 18.31 -12.49 8.78
N LEU A 500 17.50 -13.49 8.43
CA LEU A 500 17.98 -14.83 8.12
C LEU A 500 17.99 -15.08 6.62
N PHE A 501 18.93 -15.93 6.20
CA PHE A 501 19.04 -16.42 4.83
C PHE A 501 19.55 -17.86 4.83
N ASN A 502 19.29 -18.58 3.75
CA ASN A 502 19.71 -19.95 3.55
C ASN A 502 20.27 -20.09 2.13
N ARG A 503 21.59 -20.28 2.03
CA ARG A 503 22.29 -20.35 0.74
C ARG A 503 21.90 -21.57 -0.07
N GLY A 504 21.75 -22.73 0.59
CA GLY A 504 21.39 -23.98 -0.07
C GLY A 504 19.97 -23.94 -0.65
N GLU A 505 19.00 -23.40 0.10
CA GLU A 505 17.67 -23.14 -0.47
C GLU A 505 17.74 -22.16 -1.64
N ALA A 506 18.56 -21.09 -1.53
CA ALA A 506 18.72 -20.13 -2.61
C ALA A 506 19.31 -20.80 -3.88
N ASP A 507 20.28 -21.71 -3.74
CA ASP A 507 20.83 -22.47 -4.86
C ASP A 507 19.75 -23.29 -5.59
N LEU A 508 18.90 -23.99 -4.83
CA LEU A 508 17.79 -24.78 -5.37
C LEU A 508 16.76 -23.91 -6.09
N VAL A 509 16.38 -22.77 -5.51
CA VAL A 509 15.47 -21.81 -6.14
C VAL A 509 16.06 -21.29 -7.45
N ILE A 510 17.34 -20.92 -7.48
CA ILE A 510 17.98 -20.42 -8.70
C ILE A 510 18.06 -21.50 -9.78
N ALA A 511 18.35 -22.75 -9.41
CA ALA A 511 18.31 -23.87 -10.35
C ALA A 511 16.91 -24.02 -10.97
N ARG A 512 15.86 -23.97 -10.15
CA ARG A 512 14.47 -24.05 -10.61
C ARG A 512 14.06 -22.86 -11.48
N VAL A 513 14.52 -21.64 -11.16
CA VAL A 513 14.32 -20.47 -12.03
C VAL A 513 14.91 -20.73 -13.41
N LYS A 514 16.18 -21.17 -13.48
CA LYS A 514 16.85 -21.45 -14.75
C LYS A 514 16.13 -22.53 -15.57
N GLU A 515 15.71 -23.60 -14.90
CA GLU A 515 14.96 -24.69 -15.54
C GLU A 515 13.65 -24.20 -16.16
N LEU A 516 12.84 -23.43 -15.43
CA LEU A 516 11.58 -22.89 -15.93
C LEU A 516 11.77 -21.89 -17.09
N LEU A 517 12.81 -21.05 -17.02
CA LEU A 517 13.17 -20.15 -18.12
C LEU A 517 13.67 -20.92 -19.35
N ALA A 518 14.48 -21.96 -19.16
CA ALA A 518 14.95 -22.83 -20.24
C ALA A 518 13.80 -23.60 -20.90
N ALA A 519 12.78 -23.96 -20.12
CA ALA A 519 11.53 -24.54 -20.62
C ALA A 519 10.67 -23.54 -21.42
N GLY A 520 11.01 -22.24 -21.38
CA GLY A 520 10.35 -21.19 -22.16
C GLY A 520 9.31 -20.37 -21.39
N LEU A 521 9.28 -20.44 -20.06
CA LEU A 521 8.41 -19.57 -19.26
C LEU A 521 8.89 -18.12 -19.38
N GLU A 522 7.96 -17.18 -19.59
CA GLU A 522 8.34 -15.78 -19.66
C GLU A 522 8.78 -15.27 -18.28
N PRO A 523 9.88 -14.50 -18.16
CA PRO A 523 10.35 -13.98 -16.87
C PRO A 523 9.28 -13.26 -16.04
N ARG A 524 8.40 -12.49 -16.71
CA ARG A 524 7.30 -11.75 -16.07
C ARG A 524 6.20 -12.64 -15.47
N GLU A 525 6.14 -13.92 -15.86
CA GLU A 525 5.18 -14.92 -15.39
C GLU A 525 5.69 -15.69 -14.15
N LEU A 526 6.92 -15.40 -13.72
CA LEU A 526 7.57 -16.03 -12.56
C LEU A 526 7.84 -14.98 -11.47
N ALA A 527 7.67 -15.38 -10.21
CA ALA A 527 8.23 -14.64 -9.08
C ALA A 527 8.77 -15.55 -7.99
N VAL A 528 9.71 -15.01 -7.22
CA VAL A 528 10.30 -15.67 -6.04
C VAL A 528 9.88 -14.92 -4.79
N ILE A 529 9.35 -15.64 -3.81
CA ILE A 529 8.84 -15.10 -2.55
C ILE A 529 9.56 -15.77 -1.37
N THR A 530 9.84 -14.99 -0.33
CA THR A 530 10.36 -15.53 0.93
C THR A 530 9.89 -14.70 2.13
N PRO A 531 9.75 -15.26 3.35
CA PRO A 531 9.40 -14.47 4.53
C PRO A 531 10.50 -13.51 4.99
N TYR A 532 11.76 -13.75 4.60
CA TYR A 532 12.92 -13.06 5.17
C TYR A 532 13.57 -12.07 4.19
N ARG A 533 13.89 -10.86 4.68
CA ARG A 533 14.49 -9.80 3.86
C ARG A 533 15.90 -10.16 3.39
N ALA A 534 16.74 -10.76 4.24
CA ALA A 534 18.08 -11.19 3.85
C ALA A 534 18.01 -12.29 2.78
N GLN A 535 17.10 -13.26 2.91
CA GLN A 535 16.87 -14.26 1.85
C GLN A 535 16.40 -13.61 0.54
N ALA A 536 15.47 -12.66 0.60
CA ALA A 536 14.99 -11.96 -0.60
C ALA A 536 16.13 -11.18 -1.27
N HIS A 537 17.03 -10.58 -0.50
CA HIS A 537 18.20 -9.90 -1.03
C HIS A 537 19.17 -10.88 -1.71
N ALA A 538 19.54 -11.96 -1.03
CA ALA A 538 20.44 -13.00 -1.56
C ALA A 538 19.89 -13.65 -2.84
N LEU A 539 18.58 -13.88 -2.91
CA LEU A 539 17.92 -14.38 -4.12
C LEU A 539 17.94 -13.32 -5.23
N ARG A 540 17.60 -12.06 -4.92
CA ARG A 540 17.53 -10.99 -5.93
C ARG A 540 18.86 -10.77 -6.63
N GLU A 541 19.97 -10.74 -5.89
CA GLU A 541 21.32 -10.58 -6.47
C GLU A 541 21.66 -11.67 -7.50
N ARG A 542 21.05 -12.84 -7.38
CA ARG A 542 21.30 -14.00 -8.25
C ARG A 542 20.27 -14.16 -9.35
N VAL A 543 19.05 -13.67 -9.15
CA VAL A 543 17.96 -13.67 -10.15
C VAL A 543 18.10 -12.51 -11.14
N GLU A 544 18.48 -11.31 -10.66
CA GLU A 544 18.57 -10.10 -11.49
C GLU A 544 19.49 -10.27 -12.73
N PRO A 545 20.65 -10.96 -12.65
CA PRO A 545 21.46 -11.27 -13.82
C PRO A 545 20.81 -12.25 -14.82
N LEU A 546 19.83 -13.05 -14.38
CA LEU A 546 19.08 -13.96 -15.25
C LEU A 546 17.98 -13.21 -15.99
N SER A 547 17.24 -12.36 -15.27
CA SER A 547 16.31 -11.39 -15.86
C SER A 547 15.87 -10.36 -14.82
N ALA A 548 15.87 -9.09 -15.21
CA ALA A 548 15.36 -7.99 -14.38
C ALA A 548 13.82 -7.97 -14.25
N ASP A 549 13.11 -8.73 -15.10
CA ASP A 549 11.65 -8.80 -15.09
C ASP A 549 11.10 -9.83 -14.08
N ILE A 550 11.98 -10.64 -13.46
CA ILE A 550 11.59 -11.58 -12.41
C ILE A 550 11.52 -10.83 -11.08
N GLU A 551 10.34 -10.85 -10.48
CA GLU A 551 10.12 -10.22 -9.19
C GLU A 551 10.64 -11.14 -8.07
N VAL A 552 11.53 -10.62 -7.23
CA VAL A 552 11.98 -11.28 -5.99
C VAL A 552 11.65 -10.37 -4.83
N ASP A 553 10.80 -10.83 -3.92
CA ASP A 553 10.29 -10.00 -2.82
C ASP A 553 9.93 -10.79 -1.56
N THR A 554 9.71 -10.06 -0.46
CA THR A 554 9.11 -10.67 0.72
C THR A 554 7.62 -10.90 0.55
N VAL A 555 7.05 -11.83 1.32
CA VAL A 555 5.59 -12.08 1.37
C VAL A 555 4.79 -10.78 1.50
N ASP A 556 5.14 -9.94 2.49
CA ASP A 556 4.46 -8.68 2.77
C ASP A 556 4.52 -7.70 1.58
N ALA A 557 5.66 -7.65 0.87
CA ALA A 557 5.80 -6.80 -0.30
C ALA A 557 5.00 -7.35 -1.49
N PHE A 558 4.93 -8.67 -1.66
CA PHE A 558 4.26 -9.34 -2.79
C PHE A 558 2.73 -9.37 -2.70
N GLN A 559 2.14 -8.70 -1.72
CA GLN A 559 0.71 -8.66 -1.54
C GLN A 559 -0.03 -8.03 -2.73
N GLY A 560 -1.23 -8.55 -3.02
CA GLY A 560 -2.05 -8.10 -4.15
C GLY A 560 -1.58 -8.60 -5.53
N ARG A 561 -0.34 -9.08 -5.65
CA ARG A 561 0.23 -9.64 -6.88
C ARG A 561 -0.10 -11.13 -7.03
N GLU A 562 0.07 -11.65 -8.23
CA GLU A 562 -0.06 -13.06 -8.60
C GLU A 562 0.74 -13.34 -9.87
N LYS A 563 1.22 -14.58 -10.04
CA LYS A 563 2.01 -15.03 -11.19
C LYS A 563 1.65 -16.45 -11.56
N ASP A 564 2.00 -16.87 -12.76
CA ASP A 564 1.77 -18.23 -13.22
C ASP A 564 2.64 -19.24 -12.47
N ALA A 565 3.92 -18.92 -12.24
CA ALA A 565 4.81 -19.67 -11.35
C ALA A 565 5.25 -18.83 -10.13
N ILE A 566 5.12 -19.40 -8.93
CA ILE A 566 5.66 -18.82 -7.69
C ILE A 566 6.59 -19.83 -7.03
N LEU A 567 7.81 -19.39 -6.74
CA LEU A 567 8.81 -20.15 -6.01
C LEU A 567 8.94 -19.56 -4.59
N VAL A 568 8.76 -20.38 -3.57
CA VAL A 568 8.79 -19.98 -2.16
C VAL A 568 9.99 -20.60 -1.47
N SER A 569 10.85 -19.78 -0.88
CA SER A 569 11.92 -20.24 0.04
C SER A 569 11.54 -19.91 1.49
N LEU A 570 11.39 -20.95 2.31
CA LEU A 570 10.97 -20.84 3.71
C LEU A 570 12.12 -20.47 4.65
N THR A 571 13.37 -20.65 4.23
CA THR A 571 14.62 -20.25 4.89
C THR A 571 14.96 -21.01 6.17
N ARG A 572 13.96 -21.39 6.97
CA ARG A 572 14.17 -21.97 8.30
C ARG A 572 14.66 -23.41 8.22
N SER A 573 15.85 -23.63 8.76
CA SER A 573 16.46 -24.94 8.94
C SER A 573 17.39 -24.88 10.13
N ASN A 574 17.01 -25.53 11.24
CA ASN A 574 17.75 -25.52 12.49
C ASN A 574 17.36 -26.73 13.37
N SER A 575 18.33 -27.24 14.14
CA SER A 575 18.13 -28.38 15.05
C SER A 575 17.13 -28.15 16.20
N GLU A 576 16.75 -26.91 16.49
CA GLU A 576 15.83 -26.55 17.57
C GLU A 576 14.34 -26.56 17.14
N GLY A 577 14.04 -26.73 15.84
CA GLY A 577 12.68 -26.68 15.33
C GLY A 577 12.03 -25.29 15.44
N GLN A 578 12.84 -24.24 15.54
CA GLN A 578 12.37 -22.87 15.65
C GLN A 578 11.86 -22.35 14.29
N LEU A 579 10.68 -21.74 14.29
CA LEU A 579 10.03 -21.26 13.07
C LEU A 579 10.09 -19.73 12.89
N GLY A 580 10.22 -18.96 13.98
CA GLY A 580 10.29 -17.50 13.89
C GLY A 580 9.08 -16.90 13.14
N PHE A 581 9.33 -16.19 12.04
CA PHE A 581 8.30 -15.52 11.22
C PHE A 581 7.30 -16.49 10.59
N LEU A 582 7.70 -17.75 10.41
CA LEU A 582 6.85 -18.83 9.90
C LEU A 582 5.70 -19.20 10.85
N THR A 583 5.68 -18.70 12.09
CA THR A 583 4.55 -18.90 13.00
C THR A 583 3.30 -18.09 12.61
N ASP A 584 3.45 -17.06 11.78
CA ASP A 584 2.33 -16.30 11.23
C ASP A 584 1.77 -16.99 9.98
N LEU A 585 0.76 -17.83 10.18
CA LEU A 585 0.15 -18.63 9.10
C LEU A 585 -0.53 -17.76 8.03
N ARG A 586 -0.91 -16.51 8.36
CA ARG A 586 -1.52 -15.60 7.37
C ARG A 586 -0.52 -15.19 6.30
N ARG A 587 0.76 -15.03 6.66
CA ARG A 587 1.84 -14.80 5.68
C ARG A 587 2.01 -15.98 4.74
N ILE A 588 1.96 -17.20 5.27
CA ILE A 588 2.13 -18.40 4.44
C ILE A 588 0.92 -18.61 3.54
N ASN A 589 -0.28 -18.46 4.07
CA ASN A 589 -1.50 -18.45 3.26
C ASN A 589 -1.39 -17.43 2.12
N VAL A 590 -0.84 -16.24 2.41
CA VAL A 590 -0.55 -15.25 1.37
C VAL A 590 0.47 -15.76 0.35
N ALA A 591 1.57 -16.39 0.75
CA ALA A 591 2.58 -16.90 -0.17
C ALA A 591 2.04 -18.02 -1.09
N LEU A 592 1.37 -19.02 -0.49
CA LEU A 592 0.83 -20.18 -1.20
C LEU A 592 -0.24 -19.77 -2.24
N THR A 593 -0.99 -18.71 -1.97
CA THR A 593 -2.12 -18.28 -2.81
C THR A 593 -1.76 -17.23 -3.87
N ARG A 594 -0.47 -17.02 -4.15
CA ARG A 594 0.02 -16.15 -5.25
C ARG A 594 0.15 -16.88 -6.59
N ALA A 595 0.31 -18.20 -6.56
CA ALA A 595 0.50 -19.01 -7.75
C ALA A 595 -0.82 -19.21 -8.50
N ARG A 596 -0.78 -19.12 -9.83
CA ARG A 596 -1.91 -19.51 -10.68
C ARG A 596 -1.81 -20.96 -11.16
N ARG A 597 -0.62 -21.37 -11.61
CA ARG A 597 -0.39 -22.62 -12.34
C ARG A 597 0.62 -23.54 -11.67
N HIS A 598 1.67 -22.99 -11.07
CA HIS A 598 2.73 -23.76 -10.40
C HIS A 598 3.19 -23.06 -9.12
N LEU A 599 3.10 -23.78 -8.01
CA LEU A 599 3.64 -23.40 -6.71
C LEU A 599 4.79 -24.34 -6.36
N PHE A 600 6.01 -23.81 -6.33
CA PHE A 600 7.20 -24.51 -5.88
C PHE A 600 7.57 -24.02 -4.49
N VAL A 601 7.70 -24.90 -3.52
CA VAL A 601 8.09 -24.57 -2.14
C VAL A 601 9.35 -25.34 -1.80
N VAL A 602 10.38 -24.65 -1.31
CA VAL A 602 11.58 -25.27 -0.74
C VAL A 602 11.65 -24.98 0.76
N GLY A 603 11.99 -26.00 1.54
CA GLY A 603 12.19 -25.86 2.98
C GLY A 603 12.57 -27.17 3.66
N ASP A 604 12.98 -27.08 4.92
CA ASP A 604 13.45 -28.22 5.71
C ASP A 604 12.30 -28.85 6.51
N SER A 605 11.85 -30.04 6.08
CA SER A 605 10.74 -30.76 6.72
C SER A 605 11.02 -31.10 8.19
N ALA A 606 12.28 -31.33 8.58
CA ALA A 606 12.64 -31.66 9.96
C ALA A 606 12.42 -30.47 10.89
N THR A 607 12.71 -29.26 10.41
CA THR A 607 12.44 -28.01 11.14
C THR A 607 10.96 -27.64 11.10
N LEU A 608 10.33 -27.72 9.93
CA LEU A 608 8.98 -27.22 9.68
C LEU A 608 7.89 -28.07 10.34
N SER A 609 8.06 -29.41 10.37
CA SER A 609 7.05 -30.34 10.87
C SER A 609 6.80 -30.23 12.39
N GLY A 610 7.61 -29.45 13.10
CA GLY A 610 7.33 -29.07 14.49
C GLY A 610 6.01 -28.31 14.66
N HIS A 611 5.44 -27.74 13.58
CA HIS A 611 4.14 -27.07 13.61
C HIS A 611 3.11 -27.79 12.72
N PRO A 612 1.89 -28.09 13.23
CA PRO A 612 0.92 -28.95 12.54
C PRO A 612 0.51 -28.49 11.13
N PHE A 613 0.45 -27.18 10.89
CA PHE A 613 0.13 -26.62 9.57
C PHE A 613 1.15 -27.06 8.50
N TYR A 614 2.45 -27.03 8.78
CA TYR A 614 3.46 -27.40 7.80
C TYR A 614 3.58 -28.91 7.65
N ALA A 615 3.40 -29.67 8.74
CA ALA A 615 3.29 -31.12 8.65
C ALA A 615 2.18 -31.53 7.67
N ARG A 616 0.98 -30.95 7.82
CA ARG A 616 -0.13 -31.19 6.89
C ARG A 616 0.12 -30.67 5.46
N LEU A 617 0.84 -29.56 5.30
CA LEU A 617 1.25 -29.09 3.97
C LEU A 617 2.10 -30.14 3.26
N ILE A 618 3.10 -30.68 3.96
CA ILE A 618 4.01 -31.70 3.44
C ILE A 618 3.28 -33.03 3.18
N GLU A 619 2.41 -33.46 4.10
CA GLU A 619 1.57 -34.65 3.92
C GLU A 619 0.64 -34.52 2.70
N SER A 620 0.03 -33.34 2.51
CA SER A 620 -0.82 -33.06 1.35
C SER A 620 -0.04 -33.13 0.04
N THR A 621 1.17 -32.56 -0.02
CA THR A 621 1.98 -32.62 -1.24
C THR A 621 2.50 -34.02 -1.52
N GLN A 622 2.77 -34.83 -0.49
CA GLN A 622 3.09 -36.26 -0.64
C GLN A 622 1.90 -37.04 -1.22
N ALA A 623 0.69 -36.82 -0.70
CA ALA A 623 -0.52 -37.49 -1.18
C ALA A 623 -0.82 -37.17 -2.66
N ASP A 624 -0.54 -35.94 -3.08
CA ASP A 624 -0.74 -35.48 -4.46
C ASP A 624 0.44 -35.77 -5.40
N GLY A 625 1.51 -36.42 -4.90
CA GLY A 625 2.68 -36.79 -5.69
C GLY A 625 3.63 -35.64 -6.03
N GLY A 626 3.48 -34.48 -5.39
CA GLY A 626 4.32 -33.29 -5.58
C GLY A 626 5.47 -33.14 -4.58
N TYR A 627 5.75 -34.16 -3.76
CA TYR A 627 6.84 -34.13 -2.79
C TYR A 627 8.12 -34.74 -3.36
N HIS A 628 9.24 -34.04 -3.22
CA HIS A 628 10.56 -34.54 -3.61
C HIS A 628 11.59 -34.27 -2.52
N SER A 629 12.52 -35.20 -2.33
CA SER A 629 13.71 -34.96 -1.53
C SER A 629 14.78 -34.25 -2.36
N ALA A 630 15.44 -33.24 -1.81
CA ALA A 630 16.59 -32.59 -2.44
C ALA A 630 17.82 -33.50 -2.61
N TRP A 631 17.78 -34.74 -2.09
CA TRP A 631 18.76 -35.79 -2.40
C TRP A 631 18.55 -36.43 -3.77
N GLU A 632 17.32 -36.43 -4.25
CA GLU A 632 16.89 -37.05 -5.52
C GLU A 632 16.68 -36.00 -6.62
N TRP A 633 16.78 -34.72 -6.25
CA TRP A 633 16.66 -33.59 -7.16
C TRP A 633 18.00 -33.28 -7.85
N PRO A 634 18.02 -32.93 -9.14
CA PRO A 634 19.26 -32.58 -9.85
C PRO A 634 20.10 -31.56 -9.09
N ASP A 635 21.41 -31.79 -9.02
CA ASP A 635 22.30 -30.89 -8.28
C ASP A 635 22.34 -29.53 -9.00
N PRO A 636 22.17 -28.39 -8.29
CA PRO A 636 22.29 -27.05 -8.87
C PRO A 636 23.62 -26.78 -9.60
N SER A 637 24.65 -27.57 -9.31
CA SER A 637 25.97 -27.51 -9.94
C SER A 637 26.10 -28.30 -11.24
N ASP A 638 25.14 -29.15 -11.56
CA ASP A 638 25.12 -29.87 -12.84
C ASP A 638 24.77 -28.89 -13.98
N PRO A 639 25.52 -28.89 -15.11
CA PRO A 639 25.18 -28.06 -16.26
C PRO A 639 23.86 -28.55 -16.88
N LEU A 640 22.90 -27.62 -17.03
CA LEU A 640 21.65 -27.81 -17.78
C LEU A 640 21.92 -28.06 -19.27
#